data_AF-A0A7J6PCH8-F1
#
_entry.id   AF-A0A7J6PCH8-F1
#
_cell.length_a   1.000
_cell.length_b   1.000
_cell.length_c   1.000
_cell.angle_alpha   90.00
_cell.angle_beta   90.00
_cell.angle_gamma   90.00
#
_symmetry.space_group_name_H-M   'P 1'
#
loop_
_entity.id
_entity.type
_entity.pdbx_description
1 polymer ?
#
loop_
_entity_poly.entity_id
_entity_poly.type
_entity_poly.pdbx_seq_one_letter_code
_entity_poly.pdbx_strand_id
1 'polypeptide(L)'
;MARRLFQGTVPLSVPFSVAEFCGFLEGLGEDYEVICEENGELRIVQSDRFEPDTFELPISRVSYLAKDAFVESQWNLDEISLGEAWEMVFQEDRPAREIVVAVVDTGVEYDHPDLIDGIFSDADCRHGHNFFDADLDPRDVNGHGTHCAGILGATTNNARGLAGIAPVKIMLLRAFDEMGKGDLLYSLQAVNYIVTRRVEVSSHSYTSDGTYRTLEAAMKRASDRGHLMFAAAGNDGRDITIAKTYPCAYSKTVEYLLCVGSTDMYARNRLARESNFGRFVDIAAPGVGIPSTYIGNLYSYMSGTSMATPHIAGIAALLSGLGLSPADIKEVLLASTDPVYYFGGNRVGNFGKVNAARAVELALTKPTFDSLPHAAITALVSVLLVASKADIADDRTVLSISRASSASPSASLQSASITSMVDVRSIPNMLADSLGTRRRLTSSETTVADCLSNELAVESMFTVGVQVIDTASVNCRATRQEVCQYLEDAAEALDVDVICEPNYVVKLEETVPATISGLRASITGLGVNDKFASRQWNLELIGMKEAWKAVESRPTREVVVAVVDSGVDYRHEDLNENIFADEECSHGYNFYDDNDDANDVNGHGTHCAGILGAEIDNGVGVAGIARVKIMSLRVFGPDGVGDVRLALRALNYALENGADLSSHSYGSSDASSTFRFAIARAAQQGHLVVAAAGNEGRDISVDKVYPCAFTEQVDMLCVASSGKTFDEQLASHSNYAPFVDIAAPGEEIPSTYPNDEYVYMTGTSMATPHVTGVAALLYALGLSGDDVRSSLLASVDVLSNRFGRDINYFGRLNAARAVEVALTKPTIAPRSVVRLAVTTAS
;
A
#
# COMPACT_ATOMS: atom_id res chain seq x y z
N MET A 1 28.19 -31.88 4.74
CA MET A 1 29.43 -32.31 4.06
C MET A 1 30.71 -31.54 4.48
N ALA A 2 30.62 -30.32 5.05
CA ALA A 2 31.79 -29.53 5.45
C ALA A 2 32.55 -30.01 6.72
N ARG A 3 32.00 -30.93 7.52
CA ARG A 3 32.69 -31.48 8.72
C ARG A 3 33.50 -32.76 8.49
N ARG A 4 33.50 -33.33 7.28
CA ARG A 4 34.33 -34.51 6.93
C ARG A 4 35.56 -34.19 6.08
N LEU A 5 35.88 -32.92 5.84
CA LEU A 5 37.06 -32.52 5.07
C LEU A 5 38.31 -32.24 5.92
N PHE A 6 38.26 -32.39 7.24
CA PHE A 6 39.43 -32.12 8.09
C PHE A 6 40.35 -33.31 8.37
N GLN A 7 39.98 -34.54 8.01
CA GLN A 7 40.88 -35.69 8.05
C GLN A 7 40.48 -36.74 7.01
N GLY A 8 41.15 -36.72 5.85
CA GLY A 8 41.11 -37.80 4.87
C GLY A 8 40.62 -37.36 3.49
N THR A 9 41.46 -37.62 2.49
CA THR A 9 41.21 -37.46 1.06
C THR A 9 39.97 -38.23 0.62
N VAL A 10 39.01 -37.55 -0.02
CA VAL A 10 37.87 -38.18 -0.70
C VAL A 10 38.01 -37.94 -2.21
N PRO A 11 38.11 -38.99 -3.03
CA PRO A 11 38.10 -38.83 -4.48
C PRO A 11 36.67 -38.55 -4.97
N LEU A 12 36.44 -37.38 -5.54
CA LEU A 12 35.17 -36.98 -6.15
C LEU A 12 35.20 -37.35 -7.64
N SER A 13 34.40 -38.33 -8.06
CA SER A 13 34.12 -38.59 -9.47
C SER A 13 33.00 -37.67 -9.95
N VAL A 14 33.35 -36.46 -10.42
CA VAL A 14 32.43 -35.52 -11.10
C VAL A 14 32.90 -35.29 -12.53
N PRO A 15 32.00 -34.98 -13.48
CA PRO A 15 32.31 -34.97 -14.92
C PRO A 15 33.06 -33.71 -15.38
N PHE A 16 33.46 -32.83 -14.47
CA PHE A 16 34.13 -31.57 -14.77
C PHE A 16 35.64 -31.71 -14.57
N SER A 17 36.41 -31.05 -15.43
CA SER A 17 37.85 -30.91 -15.22
C SER A 17 38.13 -29.96 -14.05
N VAL A 18 39.23 -30.19 -13.33
CA VAL A 18 39.68 -29.30 -12.23
C VAL A 18 39.82 -27.84 -12.71
N ALA A 19 40.16 -27.64 -13.98
CA ALA A 19 40.24 -26.33 -14.62
C ALA A 19 38.87 -25.62 -14.74
N GLU A 20 37.80 -26.35 -15.08
CA GLU A 20 36.44 -25.80 -15.15
C GLU A 20 35.91 -25.42 -13.75
N PHE A 21 36.28 -26.20 -12.74
CA PHE A 21 35.91 -25.91 -11.35
C PHE A 21 36.69 -24.72 -10.76
N CYS A 22 37.99 -24.57 -11.08
CA CYS A 22 38.78 -23.40 -10.69
C CYS A 22 38.27 -22.11 -11.36
N GLY A 23 37.88 -22.17 -12.65
CA GLY A 23 37.31 -21.01 -13.36
C GLY A 23 35.98 -20.51 -12.76
N PHE A 24 35.21 -21.38 -12.12
CA PHE A 24 33.99 -21.00 -11.39
C PHE A 24 34.30 -20.24 -10.09
N LEU A 25 35.45 -20.51 -9.47
CA LEU A 25 35.85 -19.95 -8.16
C LEU A 25 36.66 -18.65 -8.29
N GLU A 26 37.34 -18.39 -9.41
CA GLU A 26 38.03 -17.11 -9.68
C GLU A 26 37.05 -15.91 -9.76
N GLY A 27 35.75 -16.15 -9.92
CA GLY A 27 34.70 -15.12 -9.90
C GLY A 27 34.32 -14.59 -8.50
N LEU A 28 35.00 -15.03 -7.42
CA LEU A 28 34.63 -14.71 -6.03
C LEU A 28 35.12 -13.34 -5.50
N GLY A 29 35.95 -12.58 -6.24
CA GLY A 29 36.31 -11.20 -5.90
C GLY A 29 37.19 -11.02 -4.65
N GLU A 30 37.64 -9.77 -4.41
CA GLU A 30 38.83 -9.34 -3.60
C GLU A 30 38.91 -9.76 -2.12
N ASP A 31 37.95 -10.50 -1.58
CA ASP A 31 37.93 -10.90 -0.16
C ASP A 31 38.55 -12.29 0.11
N TYR A 32 38.80 -13.08 -0.94
CA TYR A 32 39.39 -14.42 -0.85
C TYR A 32 40.51 -14.63 -1.88
N GLU A 33 41.66 -15.14 -1.46
CA GLU A 33 42.69 -15.65 -2.37
C GLU A 33 42.44 -17.15 -2.59
N VAL A 34 42.02 -17.50 -3.81
CA VAL A 34 41.84 -18.89 -4.26
C VAL A 34 43.12 -19.32 -4.96
N ILE A 35 43.88 -20.23 -4.36
CA ILE A 35 45.10 -20.79 -4.94
C ILE A 35 44.77 -22.19 -5.47
N CYS A 36 44.79 -22.35 -6.79
CA CYS A 36 44.71 -23.65 -7.47
C CYS A 36 46.13 -24.13 -7.79
N GLU A 37 46.60 -25.17 -7.10
CA GLU A 37 47.92 -25.78 -7.39
C GLU A 37 47.81 -26.83 -8.52
N GLU A 38 48.86 -26.99 -9.34
CA GLU A 38 48.87 -27.88 -10.53
C GLU A 38 48.59 -29.37 -10.22
N ASN A 39 48.59 -29.77 -8.95
CA ASN A 39 48.29 -31.12 -8.47
C ASN A 39 46.80 -31.35 -8.13
N GLY A 40 45.94 -30.34 -8.28
CA GLY A 40 44.50 -30.46 -8.02
C GLY A 40 44.08 -30.27 -6.57
N GLU A 41 44.95 -29.72 -5.70
CA GLU A 41 44.56 -29.27 -4.37
C GLU A 41 44.05 -27.82 -4.39
N LEU A 42 42.89 -27.59 -3.76
CA LEU A 42 42.23 -26.29 -3.67
C LEU A 42 42.50 -25.68 -2.29
N ARG A 43 43.04 -24.45 -2.25
CA ARG A 43 43.27 -23.72 -1.00
C ARG A 43 42.61 -22.35 -1.06
N ILE A 44 41.73 -22.07 -0.09
CA ILE A 44 41.02 -20.79 0.05
C ILE A 44 41.58 -20.09 1.29
N VAL A 45 42.14 -18.89 1.10
CA VAL A 45 42.70 -18.07 2.19
C VAL A 45 41.91 -16.75 2.29
N GLN A 46 41.44 -16.43 3.49
CA GLN A 46 40.69 -15.20 3.80
C GLN A 46 41.66 -14.03 3.95
N SER A 47 41.35 -12.86 3.36
CA SER A 47 42.24 -11.68 3.46
C SER A 47 42.14 -10.99 4.84
N ASP A 48 43.27 -10.43 5.30
CA ASP A 48 43.52 -9.95 6.67
C ASP A 48 42.66 -8.75 7.17
N ARG A 49 41.57 -8.36 6.51
CA ARG A 49 40.76 -7.17 6.87
C ARG A 49 39.43 -7.45 7.57
N PHE A 50 39.19 -8.68 8.02
CA PHE A 50 37.94 -9.05 8.69
C PHE A 50 38.21 -9.51 10.14
N GLU A 51 37.78 -8.72 11.13
CA GLU A 51 37.59 -9.20 12.49
C GLU A 51 36.12 -9.58 12.67
N PRO A 52 35.78 -10.89 12.80
CA PRO A 52 34.45 -11.29 13.20
C PRO A 52 34.32 -11.12 14.72
N ASP A 53 33.29 -10.39 15.15
CA ASP A 53 32.72 -10.67 16.46
C ASP A 53 32.30 -12.15 16.48
N THR A 54 32.97 -12.92 17.31
CA THR A 54 32.81 -14.37 17.44
C THR A 54 31.42 -14.69 17.95
N PHE A 55 30.50 -15.00 17.02
CA PHE A 55 29.25 -15.67 17.34
C PHE A 55 29.51 -17.18 17.32
N GLU A 56 29.63 -17.79 18.50
CA GLU A 56 29.61 -19.25 18.62
C GLU A 56 28.30 -19.78 18.06
N LEU A 57 28.37 -20.60 17.01
CA LEU A 57 27.22 -21.32 16.46
C LEU A 57 26.66 -22.29 17.52
N PRO A 58 25.40 -22.16 17.96
CA PRO A 58 24.72 -23.30 18.54
C PRO A 58 24.50 -24.29 17.41
N ILE A 59 25.17 -25.44 17.49
CA ILE A 59 24.80 -26.60 16.69
C ILE A 59 23.52 -27.17 17.31
N SER A 60 22.36 -26.68 16.89
CA SER A 60 21.07 -27.30 17.18
C SER A 60 20.40 -27.77 15.89
N ARG A 61 20.74 -29.02 15.54
CA ARG A 61 19.96 -30.03 14.83
C ARG A 61 18.97 -29.55 13.75
N VAL A 62 19.33 -29.83 12.48
CA VAL A 62 18.36 -30.24 11.45
C VAL A 62 17.33 -31.16 12.10
N SER A 63 16.07 -30.75 12.02
CA SER A 63 15.00 -31.26 12.86
C SER A 63 14.99 -32.80 12.87
N TYR A 64 14.91 -33.39 14.05
CA TYR A 64 14.75 -34.84 14.25
C TYR A 64 13.41 -35.38 13.70
N LEU A 65 12.59 -34.51 13.10
CA LEU A 65 11.30 -34.83 12.54
C LEU A 65 11.34 -35.25 11.07
N ALA A 66 12.30 -34.80 10.26
CA ALA A 66 12.44 -35.23 8.86
C ALA A 66 13.56 -36.28 8.72
N LYS A 67 13.26 -37.42 8.13
CA LYS A 67 14.14 -38.62 8.06
C LYS A 67 14.52 -38.99 6.63
N ASP A 68 14.39 -38.02 5.74
CA ASP A 68 14.61 -38.14 4.30
C ASP A 68 16.11 -38.21 3.96
N ALA A 69 16.44 -38.90 2.86
CA ALA A 69 17.81 -39.32 2.57
C ALA A 69 18.81 -38.16 2.41
N PHE A 70 18.33 -37.00 1.98
CA PHE A 70 19.13 -35.82 1.69
C PHE A 70 18.78 -34.62 2.58
N VAL A 71 17.99 -34.79 3.64
CA VAL A 71 17.61 -33.67 4.53
C VAL A 71 18.81 -32.96 5.15
N GLU A 72 19.91 -33.69 5.43
CA GLU A 72 21.16 -33.11 5.95
C GLU A 72 21.85 -32.13 4.97
N SER A 73 21.46 -32.11 3.70
CA SER A 73 21.93 -31.15 2.71
C SER A 73 21.10 -29.86 2.66
N GLN A 74 19.90 -29.86 3.24
CA GLN A 74 18.94 -28.75 3.19
C GLN A 74 19.20 -27.71 4.29
N TRP A 75 20.32 -27.00 4.18
CA TRP A 75 20.69 -25.92 5.09
C TRP A 75 19.58 -24.86 5.27
N ASN A 76 18.75 -24.69 4.23
CA ASN A 76 17.66 -23.76 4.14
C ASN A 76 16.54 -24.02 5.16
N LEU A 77 16.32 -25.28 5.59
CA LEU A 77 15.27 -25.60 6.56
C LEU A 77 15.63 -25.09 7.96
N ASP A 78 16.89 -25.26 8.36
CA ASP A 78 17.40 -24.72 9.62
C ASP A 78 17.41 -23.21 9.62
N GLU A 79 17.76 -22.62 8.48
CA GLU A 79 17.94 -21.17 8.36
C GLU A 79 16.66 -20.37 8.61
N ILE A 80 15.50 -20.98 8.35
CA ILE A 80 14.18 -20.38 8.56
C ILE A 80 13.49 -20.99 9.78
N SER A 81 14.19 -21.74 10.64
CA SER A 81 13.61 -22.43 11.80
C SER A 81 12.42 -23.34 11.45
N LEU A 82 12.46 -24.05 10.31
CA LEU A 82 11.31 -24.83 9.85
C LEU A 82 10.98 -26.02 10.75
N GLY A 83 11.99 -26.64 11.36
CA GLY A 83 11.80 -27.77 12.27
C GLY A 83 10.87 -27.43 13.44
N GLU A 84 11.09 -26.28 14.06
CA GLU A 84 10.27 -25.73 15.15
C GLU A 84 8.85 -25.39 14.66
N ALA A 85 8.72 -24.87 13.44
CA ALA A 85 7.42 -24.64 12.80
C ALA A 85 6.62 -25.94 12.66
N TRP A 86 7.25 -27.02 12.18
CA TRP A 86 6.61 -28.33 12.05
C TRP A 86 6.19 -28.94 13.40
N GLU A 87 7.00 -28.78 14.45
CA GLU A 87 6.63 -29.23 15.81
C GLU A 87 5.34 -28.56 16.30
N MET A 88 5.14 -27.28 15.95
CA MET A 88 3.96 -26.53 16.33
C MET A 88 2.73 -26.86 15.47
N VAL A 89 2.92 -27.08 14.15
CA VAL A 89 1.83 -27.35 13.21
C VAL A 89 1.31 -28.79 13.31
N PHE A 90 2.19 -29.80 13.37
CA PHE A 90 1.83 -31.21 13.25
C PHE A 90 1.57 -31.90 14.60
N GLN A 91 0.65 -31.34 15.40
CA GLN A 91 0.17 -31.94 16.65
C GLN A 91 -0.97 -32.94 16.40
N GLU A 92 -1.00 -34.08 17.11
CA GLU A 92 -1.98 -35.18 16.89
C GLU A 92 -3.45 -34.74 16.95
N ASP A 93 -3.77 -33.69 17.73
CA ASP A 93 -5.14 -33.22 17.95
C ASP A 93 -5.62 -32.16 16.94
N ARG A 94 -4.81 -31.81 15.92
CA ARG A 94 -5.16 -30.78 14.93
C ARG A 94 -5.69 -31.40 13.63
N PRO A 95 -6.83 -30.93 13.09
CA PRO A 95 -7.36 -31.42 11.83
C PRO A 95 -6.44 -31.03 10.67
N ALA A 96 -6.02 -32.01 9.86
CA ALA A 96 -5.25 -31.77 8.65
C ALA A 96 -6.17 -31.29 7.52
N ARG A 97 -5.92 -30.10 6.99
CA ARG A 97 -6.58 -29.57 5.80
C ARG A 97 -5.68 -29.76 4.58
N GLU A 98 -6.23 -30.30 3.50
CA GLU A 98 -5.51 -30.37 2.23
C GLU A 98 -5.41 -28.97 1.62
N ILE A 99 -4.18 -28.50 1.40
CA ILE A 99 -3.90 -27.18 0.79
C ILE A 99 -3.40 -27.39 -0.63
N VAL A 100 -4.02 -26.71 -1.59
CA VAL A 100 -3.54 -26.69 -2.97
C VAL A 100 -2.68 -25.46 -3.19
N VAL A 101 -1.49 -25.65 -3.74
CA VAL A 101 -0.57 -24.57 -4.12
C VAL A 101 -0.26 -24.67 -5.61
N ALA A 102 -0.48 -23.59 -6.36
CA ALA A 102 -0.16 -23.56 -7.79
C ALA A 102 1.30 -23.14 -8.03
N VAL A 103 1.99 -23.86 -8.91
CA VAL A 103 3.35 -23.54 -9.34
C VAL A 103 3.29 -23.11 -10.81
N VAL A 104 3.58 -21.84 -11.07
CA VAL A 104 3.62 -21.26 -12.43
C VAL A 104 5.07 -21.23 -12.90
N ASP A 105 5.44 -22.19 -13.75
CA ASP A 105 6.85 -22.48 -14.09
C ASP A 105 6.99 -23.27 -15.42
N THR A 106 8.10 -23.97 -15.64
CA THR A 106 8.39 -24.82 -16.82
C THR A 106 7.65 -26.16 -16.83
N GLY A 107 6.76 -26.39 -15.86
CA GLY A 107 6.11 -27.67 -15.59
C GLY A 107 6.73 -28.40 -14.39
N VAL A 108 6.21 -29.59 -14.04
CA VAL A 108 6.78 -30.44 -12.98
C VAL A 108 6.80 -31.89 -13.44
N GLU A 109 7.87 -32.63 -13.14
CA GLU A 109 7.91 -34.09 -13.26
C GLU A 109 6.97 -34.70 -12.20
N TYR A 110 5.67 -34.77 -12.51
CA TYR A 110 4.64 -35.19 -11.55
C TYR A 110 4.73 -36.65 -11.10
N ASP A 111 5.53 -37.48 -11.76
CA ASP A 111 5.83 -38.86 -11.36
C ASP A 111 7.18 -39.02 -10.65
N HIS A 112 7.85 -37.90 -10.31
CA HIS A 112 9.06 -37.93 -9.50
C HIS A 112 8.76 -38.64 -8.16
N PRO A 113 9.55 -39.65 -7.73
CA PRO A 113 9.29 -40.48 -6.55
C PRO A 113 9.11 -39.72 -5.23
N ASP A 114 9.58 -38.48 -5.20
CA ASP A 114 9.53 -37.59 -4.03
C ASP A 114 8.40 -36.54 -4.12
N LEU A 115 7.76 -36.39 -5.29
CA LEU A 115 6.67 -35.42 -5.52
C LEU A 115 5.31 -36.10 -5.72
N ILE A 116 5.28 -37.33 -6.23
CA ILE A 116 4.09 -37.99 -6.75
C ILE A 116 2.90 -38.01 -5.76
N ASP A 117 3.16 -38.14 -4.46
CA ASP A 117 2.12 -38.16 -3.43
C ASP A 117 1.54 -36.75 -3.14
N GLY A 118 2.33 -35.71 -3.42
CA GLY A 118 1.99 -34.30 -3.28
C GLY A 118 1.43 -33.65 -4.55
N ILE A 119 1.20 -34.38 -5.64
CA ILE A 119 0.66 -33.78 -6.86
C ILE A 119 -0.86 -33.63 -6.78
N PHE A 120 -1.36 -32.46 -7.17
CA PHE A 120 -2.78 -32.19 -7.35
C PHE A 120 -3.36 -33.06 -8.48
N SER A 121 -4.60 -33.53 -8.31
CA SER A 121 -5.32 -34.23 -9.37
C SER A 121 -6.79 -33.87 -9.30
N ASP A 122 -7.37 -33.44 -10.42
CA ASP A 122 -8.81 -33.19 -10.49
C ASP A 122 -9.61 -34.46 -10.84
N ALA A 123 -10.93 -34.32 -10.95
CA ALA A 123 -11.84 -35.44 -11.21
C ALA A 123 -11.55 -36.19 -12.53
N ASP A 124 -10.85 -35.55 -13.47
CA ASP A 124 -10.46 -36.13 -14.76
C ASP A 124 -9.00 -36.61 -14.77
N CYS A 125 -8.40 -36.79 -13.58
CA CYS A 125 -7.00 -37.14 -13.39
C CYS A 125 -6.00 -36.14 -14.00
N ARG A 126 -6.37 -34.85 -14.10
CA ARG A 126 -5.47 -33.81 -14.60
C ARG A 126 -4.71 -33.17 -13.45
N HIS A 127 -3.41 -32.98 -13.66
CA HIS A 127 -2.50 -32.40 -12.66
C HIS A 127 -2.38 -30.87 -12.72
N GLY A 128 -2.94 -30.27 -13.78
CA GLY A 128 -2.87 -28.83 -14.01
C GLY A 128 -3.10 -28.51 -15.49
N HIS A 129 -2.35 -27.56 -16.03
CA HIS A 129 -2.51 -27.10 -17.41
C HIS A 129 -1.19 -26.67 -18.04
N ASN A 130 -1.02 -26.93 -19.34
CA ASN A 130 0.12 -26.47 -20.13
C ASN A 130 -0.33 -25.34 -21.05
N PHE A 131 -0.07 -24.11 -20.63
CA PHE A 131 -0.40 -22.91 -21.39
C PHE A 131 0.53 -22.69 -22.57
N PHE A 132 1.77 -23.18 -22.50
CA PHE A 132 2.77 -22.97 -23.55
C PHE A 132 2.44 -23.77 -24.83
N ASP A 133 2.18 -25.07 -24.70
CA ASP A 133 1.81 -25.93 -25.86
C ASP A 133 0.28 -25.99 -26.10
N ALA A 134 -0.50 -25.31 -25.24
CA ALA A 134 -1.96 -25.30 -25.23
C ALA A 134 -2.59 -26.71 -25.12
N ASP A 135 -1.98 -27.57 -24.30
CA ASP A 135 -2.47 -28.91 -23.99
C ASP A 135 -2.67 -29.12 -22.47
N LEU A 136 -3.01 -30.35 -22.09
CA LEU A 136 -3.33 -30.70 -20.70
C LEU A 136 -2.17 -31.40 -19.97
N ASP A 137 -0.97 -31.49 -20.57
CA ASP A 137 0.19 -32.16 -19.97
C ASP A 137 1.24 -31.14 -19.49
N PRO A 138 1.19 -30.75 -18.20
CA PRO A 138 2.12 -29.78 -17.63
C PRO A 138 3.45 -30.40 -17.17
N ARG A 139 3.89 -31.51 -17.79
CA ARG A 139 5.19 -32.13 -17.49
C ARG A 139 6.34 -31.14 -17.72
N ASP A 140 7.32 -31.18 -16.82
CA ASP A 140 8.52 -30.35 -16.92
C ASP A 140 9.42 -30.78 -18.10
N VAL A 141 9.93 -29.79 -18.81
CA VAL A 141 10.85 -29.95 -19.95
C VAL A 141 12.22 -29.32 -19.68
N ASN A 142 12.40 -28.63 -18.54
CA ASN A 142 13.60 -27.89 -18.21
C ASN A 142 14.27 -28.41 -16.93
N GLY A 143 13.49 -28.63 -15.88
CA GLY A 143 13.97 -28.99 -14.54
C GLY A 143 13.76 -27.90 -13.49
N HIS A 144 13.62 -26.63 -13.89
CA HIS A 144 13.42 -25.51 -12.98
C HIS A 144 12.10 -25.61 -12.19
N GLY A 145 10.98 -25.92 -12.84
CA GLY A 145 9.70 -26.07 -12.16
C GLY A 145 9.65 -27.29 -11.24
N THR A 146 10.26 -28.41 -11.63
CA THR A 146 10.45 -29.58 -10.75
C THR A 146 11.28 -29.23 -9.52
N HIS A 147 12.30 -28.38 -9.67
CA HIS A 147 13.11 -27.88 -8.55
C HIS A 147 12.30 -27.00 -7.60
N CYS A 148 11.53 -26.04 -8.13
CA CYS A 148 10.65 -25.20 -7.32
C CYS A 148 9.57 -26.02 -6.57
N ALA A 149 9.00 -27.03 -7.23
CA ALA A 149 8.01 -27.93 -6.63
C ALA A 149 8.55 -28.76 -5.47
N GLY A 150 9.80 -29.25 -5.56
CA GLY A 150 10.43 -29.99 -4.46
C GLY A 150 10.71 -29.13 -3.23
N ILE A 151 11.10 -27.87 -3.41
CA ILE A 151 11.26 -26.94 -2.29
C ILE A 151 9.92 -26.77 -1.59
N LEU A 152 8.86 -26.50 -2.37
CA LEU A 152 7.53 -26.28 -1.85
C LEU A 152 6.98 -27.49 -1.07
N GLY A 153 7.05 -28.70 -1.65
CA GLY A 153 6.28 -29.84 -1.17
C GLY A 153 6.81 -31.22 -1.54
N ALA A 154 8.13 -31.43 -1.60
CA ALA A 154 8.68 -32.79 -1.55
C ALA A 154 8.15 -33.57 -0.33
N THR A 155 7.91 -34.86 -0.52
CA THR A 155 7.20 -35.70 0.44
C THR A 155 8.08 -36.01 1.65
N THR A 156 7.91 -35.24 2.72
CA THR A 156 8.66 -35.40 3.96
C THR A 156 8.36 -36.74 4.64
N ASN A 157 9.41 -37.36 5.19
CA ASN A 157 9.40 -38.66 5.89
C ASN A 157 9.03 -39.89 5.05
N ASN A 158 9.32 -39.87 3.75
CA ASN A 158 9.16 -41.04 2.88
C ASN A 158 10.45 -41.91 2.79
N ALA A 159 11.51 -41.52 3.51
CA ALA A 159 12.84 -42.14 3.52
C ALA A 159 13.59 -42.06 2.18
N ARG A 160 13.17 -41.15 1.29
CA ARG A 160 13.77 -40.84 -0.01
C ARG A 160 14.10 -39.36 -0.04
N GLY A 161 14.87 -38.94 -1.03
CA GLY A 161 14.99 -37.52 -1.41
C GLY A 161 15.10 -36.50 -0.28
N LEU A 162 14.28 -35.45 -0.39
CA LEU A 162 14.32 -34.22 0.38
C LEU A 162 12.97 -33.99 1.10
N ALA A 163 12.96 -33.09 2.07
CA ALA A 163 11.74 -32.61 2.71
C ALA A 163 11.28 -31.28 2.10
N GLY A 164 10.01 -31.19 1.68
CA GLY A 164 9.40 -29.94 1.24
C GLY A 164 8.97 -29.09 2.42
N ILE A 165 8.76 -27.79 2.20
CA ILE A 165 8.35 -26.85 3.26
C ILE A 165 7.01 -27.23 3.89
N ALA A 166 6.04 -27.65 3.06
CA ALA A 166 4.68 -27.93 3.49
C ALA A 166 4.08 -29.17 2.81
N PRO A 167 3.24 -29.95 3.52
CA PRO A 167 2.47 -31.04 2.92
C PRO A 167 1.30 -30.46 2.12
N VAL A 168 1.50 -30.26 0.82
CA VAL A 168 0.54 -29.61 -0.08
C VAL A 168 0.20 -30.50 -1.28
N LYS A 169 -0.88 -30.15 -1.97
CA LYS A 169 -1.17 -30.59 -3.33
C LYS A 169 -0.68 -29.54 -4.32
N ILE A 170 0.33 -29.89 -5.11
CA ILE A 170 0.96 -29.01 -6.09
C ILE A 170 0.17 -29.07 -7.39
N MET A 171 -0.40 -27.93 -7.81
CA MET A 171 -1.05 -27.76 -9.10
C MET A 171 -0.04 -27.21 -10.12
N LEU A 172 0.11 -27.90 -11.24
CA LEU A 172 1.17 -27.62 -12.22
C LEU A 172 0.68 -26.70 -13.32
N LEU A 173 1.23 -25.49 -13.43
CA LEU A 173 0.86 -24.53 -14.47
C LEU A 173 2.09 -24.22 -15.33
N ARG A 174 2.25 -24.99 -16.42
CA ARG A 174 3.37 -24.80 -17.34
C ARG A 174 3.13 -23.59 -18.22
N ALA A 175 3.97 -22.56 -18.08
CA ALA A 175 3.93 -21.32 -18.86
C ALA A 175 5.22 -21.06 -19.64
N PHE A 176 6.26 -21.88 -19.43
CA PHE A 176 7.59 -21.70 -19.97
C PHE A 176 8.09 -22.96 -20.71
N ASP A 177 8.98 -22.75 -21.67
CA ASP A 177 9.59 -23.77 -22.54
C ASP A 177 10.83 -24.44 -21.93
N GLU A 178 11.48 -25.32 -22.71
CA GLU A 178 12.71 -26.02 -22.34
C GLU A 178 13.90 -25.08 -22.04
N MET A 179 13.86 -23.83 -22.51
CA MET A 179 14.88 -22.80 -22.23
C MET A 179 14.49 -21.91 -21.03
N GLY A 180 13.35 -22.15 -20.38
CA GLY A 180 12.81 -21.29 -19.33
C GLY A 180 12.23 -19.98 -19.85
N LYS A 181 11.84 -19.94 -21.13
CA LYS A 181 11.24 -18.76 -21.77
C LYS A 181 9.75 -18.96 -21.96
N GLY A 182 8.98 -17.89 -21.76
CA GLY A 182 7.54 -17.90 -21.88
C GLY A 182 7.04 -16.56 -22.37
N ASP A 183 5.88 -16.57 -23.03
CA ASP A 183 5.14 -15.35 -23.29
C ASP A 183 4.33 -14.97 -22.04
N LEU A 184 4.23 -13.68 -21.78
CA LEU A 184 3.39 -13.12 -20.73
C LEU A 184 1.94 -13.62 -20.83
N LEU A 185 1.44 -13.86 -22.04
CA LEU A 185 0.10 -14.40 -22.25
C LEU A 185 -0.13 -15.69 -21.44
N TYR A 186 0.88 -16.56 -21.35
CA TYR A 186 0.78 -17.83 -20.63
C TYR A 186 0.77 -17.61 -19.11
N SER A 187 1.56 -16.66 -18.61
CA SER A 187 1.51 -16.23 -17.21
C SER A 187 0.14 -15.63 -16.85
N LEU A 188 -0.45 -14.83 -17.73
CA LEU A 188 -1.80 -14.27 -17.57
C LEU A 188 -2.87 -15.37 -17.52
N GLN A 189 -2.81 -16.33 -18.45
CA GLN A 189 -3.73 -17.46 -18.49
C GLN A 189 -3.58 -18.35 -17.24
N ALA A 190 -2.36 -18.56 -16.76
CA ALA A 190 -2.09 -19.30 -15.52
C ALA A 190 -2.72 -18.59 -14.31
N VAL A 191 -2.55 -17.28 -14.16
CA VAL A 191 -3.21 -16.49 -13.09
C VAL A 191 -4.74 -16.60 -13.19
N ASN A 192 -5.31 -16.48 -14.40
CA ASN A 192 -6.76 -16.62 -14.56
C ASN A 192 -7.27 -18.04 -14.22
N TYR A 193 -6.49 -19.07 -14.55
CA TYR A 193 -6.80 -20.45 -14.21
C TYR A 193 -6.79 -20.67 -12.70
N ILE A 194 -5.80 -20.13 -11.99
CA ILE A 194 -5.72 -20.13 -10.52
C ILE A 194 -7.00 -19.55 -9.91
N VAL A 195 -7.43 -18.37 -10.38
CA VAL A 195 -8.66 -17.73 -9.91
C VAL A 195 -9.88 -18.62 -10.13
N THR A 196 -9.98 -19.22 -11.32
CA THR A 196 -11.10 -20.11 -11.69
C THR A 196 -11.15 -21.35 -10.80
N ARG A 197 -9.98 -21.91 -10.46
CA ARG A 197 -9.86 -23.09 -9.60
C ARG A 197 -9.93 -22.77 -8.10
N ARG A 198 -10.00 -21.49 -7.72
CA ARG A 198 -10.00 -21.00 -6.33
C ARG A 198 -8.84 -21.56 -5.50
N VAL A 199 -7.67 -21.64 -6.12
CA VAL A 199 -6.44 -22.01 -5.41
C VAL A 199 -6.09 -20.88 -4.44
N GLU A 200 -5.60 -21.20 -3.24
CA GLU A 200 -5.36 -20.21 -2.19
C GLU A 200 -3.97 -19.56 -2.28
N VAL A 201 -2.97 -20.34 -2.71
CA VAL A 201 -1.56 -19.89 -2.74
C VAL A 201 -0.92 -20.24 -4.08
N SER A 202 -0.07 -19.36 -4.61
CA SER A 202 0.75 -19.66 -5.79
C SER A 202 2.18 -19.13 -5.71
N SER A 203 3.08 -19.86 -6.37
CA SER A 203 4.50 -19.53 -6.54
C SER A 203 4.77 -19.18 -8.01
N HIS A 204 5.33 -17.99 -8.24
CA HIS A 204 5.64 -17.41 -9.55
C HIS A 204 7.15 -17.16 -9.67
N SER A 205 7.88 -18.16 -10.15
CA SER A 205 9.35 -18.12 -10.20
C SER A 205 9.88 -17.56 -11.53
N TYR A 206 9.29 -16.46 -12.00
CA TYR A 206 9.64 -15.79 -13.26
C TYR A 206 9.65 -14.27 -13.11
N THR A 207 10.35 -13.59 -14.02
CA THR A 207 10.43 -12.14 -14.07
C THR A 207 10.35 -11.60 -15.50
N SER A 208 10.03 -10.31 -15.64
CA SER A 208 10.06 -9.58 -16.90
C SER A 208 10.34 -8.09 -16.68
N ASP A 209 10.91 -7.44 -17.69
CA ASP A 209 11.22 -6.00 -17.67
C ASP A 209 10.08 -5.13 -18.25
N GLY A 210 9.04 -5.76 -18.80
CA GLY A 210 7.90 -5.09 -19.43
C GLY A 210 6.76 -4.80 -18.45
N THR A 211 6.11 -3.64 -18.61
CA THR A 211 4.93 -3.27 -17.80
C THR A 211 3.64 -3.69 -18.51
N TYR A 212 2.81 -4.50 -17.85
CA TYR A 212 1.60 -5.07 -18.44
C TYR A 212 0.36 -4.93 -17.55
N ARG A 213 -0.46 -3.91 -17.83
CA ARG A 213 -1.68 -3.62 -17.04
C ARG A 213 -2.68 -4.78 -17.00
N THR A 214 -2.71 -5.63 -18.03
CA THR A 214 -3.60 -6.80 -18.10
C THR A 214 -3.19 -7.90 -17.11
N LEU A 215 -1.89 -8.16 -16.96
CA LEU A 215 -1.38 -9.09 -15.95
C LEU A 215 -1.59 -8.53 -14.54
N GLU A 216 -1.33 -7.25 -14.35
CA GLU A 216 -1.60 -6.55 -13.09
C GLU A 216 -3.08 -6.66 -12.68
N ALA A 217 -4.01 -6.42 -13.62
CA ALA A 217 -5.44 -6.55 -13.37
C ALA A 217 -5.85 -7.99 -13.03
N ALA A 218 -5.26 -9.00 -13.69
CA ALA A 218 -5.53 -10.39 -13.38
C ALA A 218 -5.01 -10.80 -11.99
N MET A 219 -3.80 -10.37 -11.64
CA MET A 219 -3.23 -10.57 -10.30
C MET A 219 -4.04 -9.83 -9.24
N LYS A 220 -4.52 -8.61 -9.53
CA LYS A 220 -5.43 -7.89 -8.65
C LYS A 220 -6.74 -8.66 -8.45
N ARG A 221 -7.35 -9.19 -9.50
CA ARG A 221 -8.57 -10.03 -9.38
C ARG A 221 -8.34 -11.31 -8.59
N ALA A 222 -7.14 -11.88 -8.67
CA ALA A 222 -6.75 -13.01 -7.84
C ALA A 222 -6.65 -12.57 -6.37
N SER A 223 -5.96 -11.46 -6.10
CA SER A 223 -5.84 -10.85 -4.78
C SER A 223 -7.20 -10.48 -4.17
N ASP A 224 -8.10 -9.86 -4.92
CA ASP A 224 -9.44 -9.48 -4.44
C ASP A 224 -10.29 -10.71 -4.03
N ARG A 225 -9.91 -11.92 -4.46
CA ARG A 225 -10.51 -13.20 -4.06
C ARG A 225 -9.74 -13.94 -2.96
N GLY A 226 -8.79 -13.27 -2.32
CA GLY A 226 -7.99 -13.85 -1.24
C GLY A 226 -6.88 -14.80 -1.72
N HIS A 227 -6.47 -14.73 -2.98
CA HIS A 227 -5.36 -15.54 -3.49
C HIS A 227 -4.01 -14.91 -3.16
N LEU A 228 -3.16 -15.63 -2.43
CA LEU A 228 -1.78 -15.23 -2.10
C LEU A 228 -0.83 -15.62 -3.22
N MET A 229 -0.08 -14.66 -3.73
CA MET A 229 0.90 -14.84 -4.80
C MET A 229 2.29 -14.45 -4.30
N PHE A 230 3.26 -15.30 -4.56
CA PHE A 230 4.67 -15.05 -4.25
C PHE A 230 5.46 -15.01 -5.55
N ALA A 231 6.20 -13.94 -5.79
CA ALA A 231 6.94 -13.73 -7.03
C ALA A 231 8.42 -13.49 -6.80
N ALA A 232 9.26 -14.06 -7.68
CA ALA A 232 10.70 -13.87 -7.63
C ALA A 232 11.11 -12.42 -7.96
N ALA A 233 12.01 -11.82 -7.17
CA ALA A 233 12.51 -10.46 -7.40
C ALA A 233 13.36 -10.30 -8.67
N GLY A 234 13.95 -11.40 -9.15
CA GLY A 234 14.90 -11.42 -10.25
C GLY A 234 16.34 -11.49 -9.78
N ASN A 235 17.24 -11.79 -10.72
CA ASN A 235 18.59 -12.29 -10.42
C ASN A 235 19.69 -11.41 -11.05
N ASP A 236 19.47 -10.10 -11.16
CA ASP A 236 20.39 -9.15 -11.82
C ASP A 236 21.20 -8.30 -10.83
N GLY A 237 21.02 -8.51 -9.52
CA GLY A 237 21.66 -7.72 -8.46
C GLY A 237 21.34 -6.22 -8.55
N ARG A 238 20.19 -5.84 -9.12
CA ARG A 238 19.81 -4.44 -9.37
C ARG A 238 18.71 -3.95 -8.45
N ASP A 239 18.68 -2.64 -8.24
CA ASP A 239 17.61 -1.95 -7.51
C ASP A 239 16.36 -1.85 -8.39
N ILE A 240 15.35 -2.67 -8.11
CA ILE A 240 14.09 -2.68 -8.86
C ILE A 240 13.17 -1.51 -8.50
N THR A 241 13.56 -0.65 -7.55
CA THR A 241 12.93 0.66 -7.35
C THR A 241 13.06 1.53 -8.61
N ILE A 242 14.24 1.47 -9.24
CA ILE A 242 14.58 2.24 -10.44
C ILE A 242 14.45 1.40 -11.71
N ALA A 243 14.81 0.11 -11.66
CA ALA A 243 14.75 -0.82 -12.79
C ALA A 243 13.66 -1.86 -12.54
N LYS A 244 12.39 -1.43 -12.63
CA LYS A 244 11.22 -2.24 -12.30
C LYS A 244 11.27 -3.62 -12.97
N THR A 245 10.98 -4.63 -12.17
CA THR A 245 10.87 -6.03 -12.59
C THR A 245 9.49 -6.53 -12.22
N TYR A 246 8.79 -7.16 -13.16
CA TYR A 246 7.41 -7.62 -13.01
C TYR A 246 7.36 -9.16 -12.92
N PRO A 247 6.47 -9.74 -12.09
CA PRO A 247 5.34 -9.07 -11.44
C PRO A 247 5.67 -8.37 -10.12
N CYS A 248 6.89 -8.47 -9.58
CA CYS A 248 7.28 -7.84 -8.32
C CYS A 248 6.94 -6.35 -8.19
N ALA A 249 7.06 -5.56 -9.26
CA ALA A 249 6.68 -4.15 -9.23
C ALA A 249 5.17 -3.90 -9.02
N TYR A 250 4.31 -4.93 -9.19
CA TYR A 250 2.89 -4.91 -8.84
C TYR A 250 2.64 -5.16 -7.35
N SER A 251 3.62 -5.51 -6.52
CA SER A 251 3.41 -5.76 -5.08
C SER A 251 2.86 -4.54 -4.32
N LYS A 252 2.96 -3.34 -4.92
CA LYS A 252 2.39 -2.09 -4.36
C LYS A 252 0.98 -1.78 -4.84
N THR A 253 0.49 -2.48 -5.85
CA THR A 253 -0.87 -2.30 -6.43
C THR A 253 -1.74 -3.55 -6.27
N VAL A 254 -1.14 -4.70 -5.97
CA VAL A 254 -1.80 -6.00 -5.78
C VAL A 254 -1.55 -6.46 -4.34
N GLU A 255 -2.59 -6.37 -3.50
CA GLU A 255 -2.51 -6.52 -2.04
C GLU A 255 -1.87 -7.83 -1.58
N TYR A 256 -2.24 -8.97 -2.16
CA TYR A 256 -1.74 -10.30 -1.79
C TYR A 256 -0.64 -10.81 -2.72
N LEU A 257 0.10 -9.92 -3.38
CA LEU A 257 1.32 -10.25 -4.11
C LEU A 257 2.54 -9.82 -3.30
N LEU A 258 3.37 -10.78 -2.87
CA LEU A 258 4.64 -10.52 -2.20
C LEU A 258 5.81 -10.82 -3.13
N CYS A 259 6.71 -9.85 -3.25
CA CYS A 259 7.96 -10.01 -3.97
C CYS A 259 9.06 -10.59 -3.07
N VAL A 260 9.74 -11.62 -3.57
CA VAL A 260 10.66 -12.46 -2.78
C VAL A 260 12.11 -12.30 -3.26
N GLY A 261 12.95 -11.75 -2.38
CA GLY A 261 14.41 -11.72 -2.53
C GLY A 261 15.08 -13.01 -2.07
N SER A 262 16.34 -13.24 -2.47
CA SER A 262 17.10 -14.43 -2.08
C SER A 262 18.23 -14.11 -1.09
N THR A 263 18.44 -15.00 -0.13
CA THR A 263 19.60 -14.97 0.79
C THR A 263 20.62 -16.06 0.48
N ASP A 264 21.84 -15.83 0.93
CA ASP A 264 23.04 -16.62 0.62
C ASP A 264 23.32 -17.70 1.68
N MET A 265 23.79 -18.89 1.27
CA MET A 265 24.21 -19.98 2.16
C MET A 265 25.52 -19.69 2.91
N TYR A 266 26.39 -18.84 2.35
CA TYR A 266 27.71 -18.53 2.92
C TYR A 266 27.67 -17.37 3.91
N ALA A 267 26.67 -16.51 3.77
CA ALA A 267 26.36 -15.40 4.66
C ALA A 267 24.85 -15.39 4.89
N ARG A 268 24.41 -16.28 5.76
CA ARG A 268 23.02 -16.69 6.04
C ARG A 268 21.99 -15.57 6.32
N ASN A 269 22.45 -14.41 6.79
CA ASN A 269 21.65 -13.19 6.98
C ASN A 269 21.93 -12.11 5.93
N ARG A 270 22.55 -12.46 4.79
CA ARG A 270 22.91 -11.54 3.73
C ARG A 270 22.05 -11.80 2.51
N LEU A 271 21.62 -10.71 1.87
CA LEU A 271 21.00 -10.79 0.55
C LEU A 271 22.01 -11.34 -0.45
N ALA A 272 21.59 -12.27 -1.29
CA ALA A 272 22.43 -12.84 -2.32
C ALA A 272 22.86 -11.74 -3.30
N ARG A 273 24.13 -11.79 -3.76
CA ARG A 273 24.72 -10.76 -4.63
C ARG A 273 23.88 -10.51 -5.89
N GLU A 274 23.32 -11.58 -6.46
CA GLU A 274 22.50 -11.53 -7.66
C GLU A 274 21.02 -11.21 -7.34
N SER A 275 20.57 -11.22 -6.09
CA SER A 275 19.17 -10.89 -5.79
C SER A 275 18.89 -9.44 -6.15
N ASN A 276 17.85 -9.23 -6.94
CA ASN A 276 17.26 -7.89 -7.06
C ASN A 276 16.76 -7.42 -5.69
N PHE A 277 16.83 -6.10 -5.47
CA PHE A 277 16.52 -5.45 -4.20
C PHE A 277 15.78 -4.12 -4.43
N GLY A 278 15.37 -3.45 -3.36
CA GLY A 278 14.69 -2.16 -3.44
C GLY A 278 13.26 -2.20 -2.92
N ARG A 279 12.51 -1.12 -3.14
CA ARG A 279 11.22 -0.87 -2.47
C ARG A 279 10.13 -1.90 -2.77
N PHE A 280 10.25 -2.60 -3.90
CA PHE A 280 9.26 -3.58 -4.35
C PHE A 280 9.49 -4.97 -3.77
N VAL A 281 10.67 -5.27 -3.21
CA VAL A 281 10.92 -6.53 -2.52
C VAL A 281 10.35 -6.46 -1.11
N ASP A 282 9.50 -7.42 -0.75
CA ASP A 282 8.70 -7.39 0.48
C ASP A 282 9.24 -8.35 1.55
N ILE A 283 9.88 -9.45 1.13
CA ILE A 283 10.40 -10.49 2.02
C ILE A 283 11.57 -11.22 1.34
N ALA A 284 12.43 -11.88 2.11
CA ALA A 284 13.49 -12.74 1.60
C ALA A 284 13.41 -14.17 2.13
N ALA A 285 13.99 -15.10 1.38
CA ALA A 285 14.15 -16.50 1.78
C ALA A 285 15.46 -17.09 1.25
N PRO A 286 15.90 -18.24 1.78
CA PRO A 286 17.05 -18.99 1.23
C PRO A 286 16.90 -19.22 -0.28
N GLY A 287 17.89 -18.77 -1.06
CA GLY A 287 17.83 -18.92 -2.51
C GLY A 287 19.15 -19.26 -3.19
N VAL A 288 20.27 -19.40 -2.47
CA VAL A 288 21.56 -19.78 -3.06
C VAL A 288 21.94 -21.19 -2.66
N GLY A 289 22.26 -22.05 -3.63
CA GLY A 289 22.69 -23.42 -3.39
C GLY A 289 21.60 -24.25 -2.69
N ILE A 290 20.37 -24.17 -3.17
CA ILE A 290 19.23 -24.89 -2.61
C ILE A 290 19.14 -26.28 -3.26
N PRO A 291 19.27 -27.38 -2.50
CA PRO A 291 18.99 -28.72 -3.01
C PRO A 291 17.48 -28.94 -3.16
N SER A 292 17.05 -29.46 -4.30
CA SER A 292 15.67 -29.86 -4.59
C SER A 292 15.59 -31.00 -5.60
N THR A 293 14.37 -31.49 -5.85
CA THR A 293 14.05 -32.46 -6.92
C THR A 293 14.39 -31.91 -8.30
N TYR A 294 14.67 -32.78 -9.26
CA TYR A 294 15.03 -32.41 -10.62
C TYR A 294 14.57 -33.51 -11.59
N ILE A 295 14.32 -33.13 -12.84
CA ILE A 295 13.85 -34.06 -13.89
C ILE A 295 14.74 -35.29 -14.04
N GLY A 296 14.14 -36.42 -14.36
CA GLY A 296 14.81 -37.72 -14.47
C GLY A 296 14.92 -38.47 -13.14
N ASN A 297 14.04 -38.19 -12.17
CA ASN A 297 14.12 -38.72 -10.80
C ASN A 297 15.42 -38.35 -10.07
N LEU A 298 15.94 -37.15 -10.35
CA LEU A 298 17.22 -36.65 -9.84
C LEU A 298 17.01 -35.58 -8.78
N TYR A 299 18.12 -35.15 -8.18
CA TYR A 299 18.16 -34.04 -7.23
C TYR A 299 19.32 -33.13 -7.64
N SER A 300 19.13 -31.82 -7.52
CA SER A 300 20.12 -30.83 -7.95
C SER A 300 20.15 -29.60 -7.05
N TYR A 301 21.27 -28.86 -7.08
CA TYR A 301 21.40 -27.57 -6.43
C TYR A 301 21.13 -26.46 -7.44
N MET A 302 20.27 -25.50 -7.09
CA MET A 302 20.02 -24.31 -7.90
C MET A 302 20.08 -23.05 -7.04
N SER A 303 20.32 -21.92 -7.69
CA SER A 303 20.43 -20.61 -7.07
C SER A 303 19.56 -19.59 -7.80
N GLY A 304 18.84 -18.76 -7.06
CA GLY A 304 18.02 -17.66 -7.56
C GLY A 304 16.90 -17.27 -6.61
N THR A 305 16.30 -16.12 -6.85
CA THR A 305 15.02 -15.69 -6.24
C THR A 305 13.88 -16.67 -6.57
N SER A 306 13.99 -17.41 -7.67
CA SER A 306 13.14 -18.56 -8.00
C SER A 306 13.13 -19.64 -6.92
N MET A 307 14.25 -19.92 -6.26
CA MET A 307 14.32 -20.92 -5.20
C MET A 307 13.84 -20.35 -3.86
N ALA A 308 13.96 -19.04 -3.64
CA ALA A 308 13.44 -18.37 -2.44
C ALA A 308 11.90 -18.31 -2.43
N THR A 309 11.29 -18.08 -3.58
CA THR A 309 9.82 -17.94 -3.74
C THR A 309 9.00 -19.13 -3.19
N PRO A 310 9.29 -20.41 -3.54
CA PRO A 310 8.56 -21.56 -3.02
C PRO A 310 8.76 -21.79 -1.52
N HIS A 311 9.81 -21.23 -0.90
CA HIS A 311 9.91 -21.25 0.57
C HIS A 311 8.78 -20.46 1.21
N ILE A 312 8.54 -19.23 0.73
CA ILE A 312 7.49 -18.37 1.26
C ILE A 312 6.12 -18.97 0.97
N ALA A 313 5.90 -19.47 -0.25
CA ALA A 313 4.64 -20.13 -0.63
C ALA A 313 4.34 -21.37 0.25
N GLY A 314 5.36 -22.16 0.61
CA GLY A 314 5.21 -23.29 1.53
C GLY A 314 4.84 -22.85 2.94
N ILE A 315 5.51 -21.82 3.48
CA ILE A 315 5.16 -21.31 4.82
C ILE A 315 3.74 -20.74 4.81
N ALA A 316 3.36 -19.99 3.78
CA ALA A 316 1.99 -19.52 3.61
C ALA A 316 0.96 -20.67 3.59
N ALA A 317 1.30 -21.80 2.96
CA ALA A 317 0.46 -22.99 2.97
C ALA A 317 0.34 -23.63 4.35
N LEU A 318 1.43 -23.70 5.15
CA LEU A 318 1.37 -24.14 6.55
C LEU A 318 0.41 -23.27 7.36
N LEU A 319 0.53 -21.94 7.22
CA LEU A 319 -0.32 -20.98 7.91
C LEU A 319 -1.79 -21.08 7.45
N SER A 320 -2.02 -21.30 6.16
CA SER A 320 -3.37 -21.56 5.63
C SER A 320 -3.96 -22.86 6.16
N GLY A 321 -3.12 -23.89 6.40
CA GLY A 321 -3.49 -25.13 7.08
C GLY A 321 -3.96 -24.92 8.52
N LEU A 322 -3.51 -23.84 9.18
CA LEU A 322 -3.97 -23.44 10.51
C LEU A 322 -5.29 -22.63 10.48
N GLY A 323 -5.87 -22.40 9.29
CA GLY A 323 -7.14 -21.71 9.13
C GLY A 323 -7.04 -20.18 9.20
N LEU A 324 -5.85 -19.61 8.97
CA LEU A 324 -5.65 -18.16 8.89
C LEU A 324 -6.24 -17.60 7.59
N SER A 325 -6.70 -16.35 7.65
CA SER A 325 -7.11 -15.60 6.48
C SER A 325 -5.90 -15.19 5.63
N PRO A 326 -6.07 -14.91 4.31
CA PRO A 326 -4.99 -14.40 3.47
C PRO A 326 -4.32 -13.13 4.01
N ALA A 327 -5.11 -12.24 4.62
CA ALA A 327 -4.60 -11.03 5.28
C ALA A 327 -3.70 -11.37 6.48
N ASP A 328 -4.16 -12.27 7.35
CA ASP A 328 -3.37 -12.71 8.52
C ASP A 328 -2.09 -13.43 8.10
N ILE A 329 -2.15 -14.26 7.05
CA ILE A 329 -0.97 -14.95 6.51
C ILE A 329 0.06 -13.91 6.03
N LYS A 330 -0.36 -12.92 5.25
CA LYS A 330 0.54 -11.84 4.78
C LYS A 330 1.16 -11.10 5.96
N GLU A 331 0.36 -10.69 6.94
CA GLU A 331 0.83 -9.96 8.12
C GLU A 331 1.84 -10.77 8.93
N VAL A 332 1.52 -12.03 9.23
CA VAL A 332 2.38 -12.96 9.97
C VAL A 332 3.70 -13.20 9.23
N LEU A 333 3.67 -13.36 7.91
CA LEU A 333 4.88 -13.53 7.12
C LEU A 333 5.81 -12.32 7.22
N LEU A 334 5.27 -11.10 7.12
CA LEU A 334 6.06 -9.88 7.19
C LEU A 334 6.58 -9.60 8.62
N ALA A 335 5.77 -9.89 9.64
CA ALA A 335 6.12 -9.71 11.05
C ALA A 335 7.11 -10.76 11.56
N SER A 336 7.20 -11.93 10.92
CA SER A 336 8.07 -13.01 11.36
C SER A 336 9.54 -12.83 10.98
N THR A 337 9.88 -11.82 10.18
CA THR A 337 11.19 -11.76 9.53
C THR A 337 12.38 -11.45 10.46
N ASP A 338 13.52 -12.07 10.17
CA ASP A 338 14.84 -11.73 10.71
C ASP A 338 15.56 -10.71 9.81
N PRO A 339 16.40 -9.80 10.35
CA PRO A 339 17.11 -8.80 9.55
C PRO A 339 18.01 -9.40 8.48
N VAL A 340 18.06 -8.74 7.31
CA VAL A 340 18.96 -9.09 6.20
C VAL A 340 19.93 -7.93 5.93
N TYR A 341 21.14 -8.23 5.47
CA TYR A 341 22.20 -7.25 5.20
C TYR A 341 22.67 -7.28 3.74
N TYR A 342 23.04 -6.11 3.20
CA TYR A 342 23.72 -5.96 1.92
C TYR A 342 25.15 -6.49 2.01
N PHE A 343 25.77 -6.68 0.84
CA PHE A 343 27.21 -6.80 0.75
C PHE A 343 27.89 -5.53 1.33
N GLY A 344 28.79 -5.69 2.30
CA GLY A 344 29.39 -4.57 3.05
C GLY A 344 28.77 -4.28 4.43
N GLY A 345 27.76 -5.06 4.87
CA GLY A 345 27.31 -5.07 6.27
C GLY A 345 26.17 -4.11 6.62
N ASN A 346 25.75 -3.24 5.70
CA ASN A 346 24.58 -2.39 5.90
C ASN A 346 23.29 -3.21 5.87
N ARG A 347 22.33 -2.95 6.74
CA ARG A 347 21.03 -3.62 6.72
C ARG A 347 20.29 -3.33 5.41
N VAL A 348 19.71 -4.36 4.79
CA VAL A 348 18.77 -4.20 3.66
C VAL A 348 17.48 -3.64 4.22
N GLY A 349 17.10 -2.45 3.76
CA GLY A 349 16.04 -1.62 4.34
C GLY A 349 14.71 -2.33 4.68
N ASN A 350 13.72 -2.23 3.79
CA ASN A 350 12.28 -2.41 4.12
C ASN A 350 11.77 -3.85 4.29
N PHE A 351 12.65 -4.87 4.30
CA PHE A 351 12.23 -6.26 4.42
C PHE A 351 13.28 -7.12 5.15
N GLY A 352 12.88 -8.29 5.61
CA GLY A 352 13.75 -9.28 6.24
C GLY A 352 13.57 -10.68 5.66
N LYS A 353 14.35 -11.63 6.15
CA LYS A 353 14.27 -13.05 5.80
C LYS A 353 13.22 -13.73 6.66
N VAL A 354 12.35 -14.53 6.07
CA VAL A 354 11.28 -15.22 6.83
C VAL A 354 11.84 -16.12 7.94
N ASN A 355 11.15 -16.15 9.09
CA ASN A 355 11.35 -17.13 10.15
C ASN A 355 10.06 -17.94 10.31
N ALA A 356 10.06 -19.18 9.85
CA ALA A 356 8.88 -20.05 9.80
C ALA A 356 8.35 -20.38 11.21
N ALA A 357 9.23 -20.58 12.20
CA ALA A 357 8.80 -20.82 13.58
C ALA A 357 8.06 -19.63 14.16
N ARG A 358 8.65 -18.44 14.05
CA ARG A 358 8.02 -17.19 14.50
C ARG A 358 6.71 -16.93 13.75
N ALA A 359 6.64 -17.24 12.46
CA ALA A 359 5.42 -17.14 11.68
C ALA A 359 4.31 -18.03 12.28
N VAL A 360 4.61 -19.31 12.54
CA VAL A 360 3.65 -20.22 13.15
C VAL A 360 3.28 -19.78 14.57
N GLU A 361 4.23 -19.36 15.38
CA GLU A 361 3.97 -18.86 16.74
C GLU A 361 2.99 -17.68 16.74
N LEU A 362 3.23 -16.67 15.89
CA LEU A 362 2.32 -15.54 15.72
C LEU A 362 0.93 -16.00 15.26
N ALA A 363 0.87 -16.94 14.30
CA ALA A 363 -0.39 -17.47 13.80
C ALA A 363 -1.21 -18.19 14.88
N LEU A 364 -0.57 -18.91 15.79
CA LEU A 364 -1.24 -19.60 16.90
C LEU A 364 -1.86 -18.65 17.93
N THR A 365 -1.43 -17.38 17.96
CA THR A 365 -2.02 -16.35 18.83
C THR A 365 -3.21 -15.62 18.19
N LYS A 366 -3.43 -15.82 16.88
CA LYS A 366 -4.54 -15.19 16.15
C LYS A 366 -5.81 -16.07 16.21
N PRO A 367 -7.02 -15.47 16.29
CA PRO A 367 -8.27 -16.21 16.25
C PRO A 367 -8.45 -16.90 14.89
N THR A 368 -8.73 -18.21 14.89
CA THR A 368 -8.94 -19.00 13.67
C THR A 368 -10.41 -18.98 13.24
N PHE A 369 -10.66 -18.99 11.93
CA PHE A 369 -11.99 -18.94 11.33
C PHE A 369 -12.90 -20.13 11.73
N ASP A 370 -12.33 -21.26 12.16
CA ASP A 370 -13.05 -22.49 12.50
C ASP A 370 -13.52 -22.59 13.97
N SER A 371 -13.24 -21.59 14.81
CA SER A 371 -13.56 -21.65 16.26
C SER A 371 -14.99 -21.24 16.64
N LEU A 372 -15.88 -20.99 15.67
CA LEU A 372 -17.29 -20.67 15.93
C LEU A 372 -18.20 -21.87 15.56
N PRO A 373 -18.97 -22.45 16.51
CA PRO A 373 -19.92 -23.50 16.18
C PRO A 373 -20.91 -23.01 15.11
N HIS A 374 -21.27 -23.83 14.12
CA HIS A 374 -22.20 -23.44 13.04
C HIS A 374 -23.55 -22.87 13.54
N ALA A 375 -24.00 -23.26 14.73
CA ALA A 375 -25.16 -22.66 15.40
C ALA A 375 -24.87 -21.24 15.93
N ALA A 376 -23.65 -20.99 16.40
CA ALA A 376 -23.15 -19.65 16.71
C ALA A 376 -22.83 -18.85 15.45
N ILE A 377 -22.44 -19.44 14.31
CA ILE A 377 -22.32 -18.70 13.05
C ILE A 377 -23.71 -18.27 12.56
N THR A 378 -24.72 -19.14 12.67
CA THR A 378 -26.10 -18.76 12.27
C THR A 378 -26.70 -17.75 13.24
N ALA A 379 -26.44 -17.88 14.55
CA ALA A 379 -26.89 -16.92 15.56
C ALA A 379 -26.05 -15.64 15.60
N LEU A 380 -24.74 -15.66 15.35
CA LEU A 380 -23.90 -14.47 15.18
C LEU A 380 -24.22 -13.80 13.85
N VAL A 381 -24.50 -14.51 12.76
CA VAL A 381 -24.98 -13.86 11.53
C VAL A 381 -26.34 -13.23 11.78
N SER A 382 -27.23 -13.87 12.55
CA SER A 382 -28.56 -13.30 12.89
C SER A 382 -28.52 -12.20 13.97
N VAL A 383 -27.51 -12.18 14.85
CA VAL A 383 -27.39 -11.23 15.97
C VAL A 383 -26.36 -10.11 15.67
N LEU A 384 -25.30 -10.34 14.89
CA LEU A 384 -24.49 -9.27 14.27
C LEU A 384 -25.27 -8.52 13.20
N LEU A 385 -26.25 -9.13 12.53
CA LEU A 385 -27.18 -8.38 11.67
C LEU A 385 -28.10 -7.44 12.47
N VAL A 386 -28.13 -7.55 13.81
CA VAL A 386 -29.02 -6.74 14.68
C VAL A 386 -28.23 -5.87 15.68
N ALA A 387 -26.92 -6.09 15.89
CA ALA A 387 -26.16 -5.40 16.95
C ALA A 387 -24.95 -4.56 16.50
N SER A 388 -24.69 -4.36 15.21
CA SER A 388 -23.74 -3.31 14.76
C SER A 388 -24.25 -2.38 13.63
N LYS A 389 -25.52 -2.46 13.24
CA LYS A 389 -26.14 -1.48 12.32
C LYS A 389 -26.79 -0.30 13.05
N ALA A 390 -26.01 0.34 13.90
CA ALA A 390 -26.24 1.72 14.30
C ALA A 390 -25.01 2.58 14.00
N ASP A 391 -24.30 2.28 12.92
CA ASP A 391 -23.68 3.29 12.08
C ASP A 391 -24.41 3.16 10.73
N ILE A 392 -25.15 4.20 10.36
CA ILE A 392 -26.01 4.23 9.17
C ILE A 392 -25.08 4.26 7.95
N ALA A 393 -24.70 3.09 7.43
CA ALA A 393 -24.30 2.99 6.04
C ALA A 393 -25.54 3.36 5.22
N ASP A 394 -25.50 4.57 4.67
CA ASP A 394 -26.53 5.07 3.78
C ASP A 394 -26.69 4.11 2.58
N ASP A 395 -27.92 3.79 2.20
CA ASP A 395 -28.19 2.91 1.05
C ASP A 395 -27.80 3.55 -0.29
N ARG A 396 -27.24 4.77 -0.27
CA ARG A 396 -26.65 5.51 -1.39
C ARG A 396 -25.39 4.85 -1.94
N THR A 397 -25.23 4.96 -3.25
CA THR A 397 -24.13 4.32 -4.00
C THR A 397 -23.19 5.39 -4.55
N VAL A 398 -21.89 5.28 -4.24
CA VAL A 398 -20.85 6.15 -4.80
C VAL A 398 -20.20 5.41 -5.97
N LEU A 399 -20.12 6.07 -7.14
CA LEU A 399 -19.67 5.46 -8.39
C LEU A 399 -18.63 6.30 -9.14
N SER A 400 -17.68 5.63 -9.77
CA SER A 400 -16.84 6.25 -10.81
C SER A 400 -16.92 5.42 -12.09
N ILE A 401 -17.15 6.10 -13.22
CA ILE A 401 -17.18 5.47 -14.55
C ILE A 401 -16.26 6.24 -15.51
N SER A 402 -15.26 5.55 -16.05
CA SER A 402 -14.34 6.09 -17.03
C SER A 402 -14.25 5.20 -18.27
N ARG A 403 -14.10 5.79 -19.46
CA ARG A 403 -13.76 5.02 -20.66
C ARG A 403 -12.39 4.35 -20.49
N ALA A 404 -12.29 3.08 -20.88
CA ALA A 404 -11.01 2.41 -21.01
C ALA A 404 -10.12 3.18 -22.01
N SER A 405 -8.93 3.59 -21.61
CA SER A 405 -8.04 4.35 -22.50
C SER A 405 -7.37 3.40 -23.51
N SER A 406 -7.80 3.44 -24.77
CA SER A 406 -7.15 2.73 -25.89
C SER A 406 -5.92 3.45 -26.44
N ALA A 407 -5.02 3.96 -25.59
CA ALA A 407 -3.81 4.69 -26.02
C ALA A 407 -2.52 3.92 -25.69
N SER A 408 -1.79 3.54 -26.75
CA SER A 408 -0.45 2.95 -26.69
C SER A 408 0.57 3.85 -25.96
N PRO A 409 1.51 3.29 -25.17
CA PRO A 409 2.45 4.08 -24.39
C PRO A 409 3.70 4.41 -25.23
N SER A 410 3.62 5.44 -26.07
CA SER A 410 4.82 6.04 -26.68
C SER A 410 4.75 7.57 -26.81
N ALA A 411 3.91 8.24 -26.02
CA ALA A 411 3.88 9.70 -25.96
C ALA A 411 4.16 10.17 -24.54
N SER A 412 5.03 11.16 -24.44
CA SER A 412 5.42 11.88 -23.24
C SER A 412 4.23 12.29 -22.36
N LEU A 413 4.44 12.23 -21.04
CA LEU A 413 3.54 12.57 -19.93
C LEU A 413 3.10 14.06 -19.88
N GLN A 414 2.89 14.73 -21.01
CA GLN A 414 2.44 16.12 -21.06
C GLN A 414 1.17 16.37 -21.87
N SER A 415 0.49 15.33 -22.37
CA SER A 415 -0.83 15.51 -23.01
C SER A 415 -1.68 14.23 -23.12
N ALA A 416 -1.70 13.38 -22.09
CA ALA A 416 -2.72 12.33 -22.03
C ALA A 416 -4.09 12.99 -21.84
N SER A 417 -4.87 13.02 -22.92
CA SER A 417 -6.25 13.52 -22.98
C SER A 417 -7.05 13.03 -21.78
N ILE A 418 -7.79 13.96 -21.16
CA ILE A 418 -8.85 13.72 -20.18
C ILE A 418 -9.63 12.47 -20.63
N THR A 419 -9.56 11.38 -19.87
CA THR A 419 -10.49 10.25 -20.04
C THR A 419 -11.87 10.83 -19.83
N SER A 420 -12.67 10.88 -20.91
CA SER A 420 -14.03 11.40 -20.83
C SER A 420 -14.82 10.48 -19.90
N MET A 421 -15.13 11.00 -18.71
CA MET A 421 -16.10 10.42 -17.79
C MET A 421 -17.35 10.02 -18.58
N VAL A 422 -17.80 8.79 -18.41
CA VAL A 422 -19.02 8.31 -19.08
C VAL A 422 -20.19 8.65 -18.19
N ASP A 423 -21.13 9.45 -18.70
CA ASP A 423 -22.32 9.77 -17.92
C ASP A 423 -23.14 8.50 -17.69
N VAL A 424 -23.31 8.09 -16.43
CA VAL A 424 -24.09 6.89 -16.07
C VAL A 424 -25.51 6.94 -16.64
N ARG A 425 -26.08 8.14 -16.83
CA ARG A 425 -27.40 8.34 -17.43
C ARG A 425 -27.49 7.87 -18.89
N SER A 426 -26.34 7.81 -19.58
CA SER A 426 -26.26 7.38 -20.98
C SER A 426 -26.12 5.86 -21.15
N ILE A 427 -25.75 5.14 -20.08
CA ILE A 427 -25.47 3.70 -20.12
C ILE A 427 -26.65 2.86 -20.62
N PRO A 428 -27.92 3.10 -20.19
CA PRO A 428 -29.05 2.34 -20.73
C PRO A 428 -29.18 2.43 -22.25
N ASN A 429 -28.99 3.62 -22.83
CA ASN A 429 -29.06 3.82 -24.27
C ASN A 429 -27.86 3.19 -24.98
N MET A 430 -26.64 3.37 -24.44
CA MET A 430 -25.42 2.77 -24.98
C MET A 430 -25.51 1.23 -25.00
N LEU A 431 -26.03 0.63 -23.93
CA LEU A 431 -26.21 -0.81 -23.81
C LEU A 431 -27.27 -1.33 -24.79
N ALA A 432 -28.37 -0.60 -24.97
CA ALA A 432 -29.40 -0.92 -25.95
C ALA A 432 -28.86 -0.88 -27.39
N ASP A 433 -28.00 0.09 -27.70
CA ASP A 433 -27.37 0.22 -29.02
C ASP A 433 -26.33 -0.90 -29.27
N SER A 434 -25.51 -1.24 -28.26
CA SER A 434 -24.46 -2.27 -28.35
C SER A 434 -25.02 -3.69 -28.55
N LEU A 435 -26.10 -4.05 -27.83
CA LEU A 435 -26.67 -5.39 -27.85
C LEU A 435 -27.61 -5.67 -29.05
N GLY A 436 -27.87 -4.65 -29.88
CA GLY A 436 -28.84 -4.68 -30.96
C GLY A 436 -30.30 -4.71 -30.45
N THR A 437 -31.23 -4.21 -31.27
CA THR A 437 -32.66 -3.97 -30.96
C THR A 437 -33.52 -5.19 -30.54
N ARG A 438 -32.93 -6.34 -30.19
CA ARG A 438 -33.64 -7.59 -29.87
C ARG A 438 -33.55 -8.08 -28.42
N ARG A 439 -32.67 -7.55 -27.57
CA ARG A 439 -32.69 -7.87 -26.12
C ARG A 439 -33.70 -6.97 -25.42
N ARG A 440 -34.74 -7.56 -24.86
CA ARG A 440 -35.69 -6.85 -23.99
C ARG A 440 -35.08 -6.78 -22.58
N LEU A 441 -34.98 -5.58 -22.01
CA LEU A 441 -34.58 -5.43 -20.61
C LEU A 441 -35.54 -6.23 -19.72
N THR A 442 -34.98 -6.89 -18.72
CA THR A 442 -35.73 -7.48 -17.62
C THR A 442 -36.42 -6.37 -16.81
N SER A 443 -37.38 -6.75 -15.98
CA SER A 443 -38.06 -5.78 -15.11
C SER A 443 -37.10 -5.08 -14.12
N SER A 444 -36.06 -5.78 -13.66
CA SER A 444 -35.03 -5.19 -12.78
C SER A 444 -34.11 -4.24 -13.55
N GLU A 445 -33.63 -4.63 -14.73
CA GLU A 445 -32.84 -3.73 -15.62
C GLU A 445 -33.63 -2.47 -16.03
N THR A 446 -34.94 -2.59 -16.24
CA THR A 446 -35.80 -1.43 -16.52
C THR A 446 -35.89 -0.50 -15.31
N THR A 447 -36.01 -1.06 -14.11
CA THR A 447 -36.06 -0.28 -12.85
C THR A 447 -34.76 0.47 -12.61
N VAL A 448 -33.61 -0.15 -12.90
CA VAL A 448 -32.31 0.52 -12.85
C VAL A 448 -32.19 1.58 -13.93
N ALA A 449 -32.55 1.29 -15.18
CA ALA A 449 -32.50 2.26 -16.27
C ALA A 449 -33.37 3.51 -15.98
N ASP A 450 -34.55 3.32 -15.41
CA ASP A 450 -35.42 4.42 -14.97
C ASP A 450 -34.78 5.25 -13.85
N CYS A 451 -34.09 4.60 -12.89
CA CYS A 451 -33.33 5.27 -11.85
C CYS A 451 -32.16 6.09 -12.42
N LEU A 452 -31.35 5.49 -13.31
CA LEU A 452 -30.22 6.16 -13.95
C LEU A 452 -30.66 7.34 -14.82
N SER A 453 -31.85 7.26 -15.43
CA SER A 453 -32.37 8.33 -16.30
C SER A 453 -32.96 9.50 -15.51
N ASN A 454 -33.10 9.39 -14.19
CA ASN A 454 -33.66 10.44 -13.36
C ASN A 454 -32.57 11.43 -12.92
N GLU A 455 -32.69 12.68 -13.34
CA GLU A 455 -31.72 13.74 -13.02
C GLU A 455 -31.55 13.97 -11.51
N LEU A 456 -32.59 13.73 -10.70
CA LEU A 456 -32.55 13.88 -9.25
C LEU A 456 -31.95 12.68 -8.51
N ALA A 457 -31.73 11.56 -9.20
CA ALA A 457 -31.13 10.36 -8.62
C ALA A 457 -29.61 10.29 -8.88
N VAL A 458 -29.10 11.05 -9.85
CA VAL A 458 -27.68 11.01 -10.25
C VAL A 458 -27.07 12.39 -10.08
N GLU A 459 -26.07 12.49 -9.20
CA GLU A 459 -25.22 13.67 -9.05
C GLU A 459 -23.92 13.46 -9.83
N SER A 460 -23.49 14.45 -10.62
CA SER A 460 -22.28 14.35 -11.45
C SER A 460 -21.24 15.39 -11.03
N MET A 461 -20.10 14.92 -10.52
CA MET A 461 -18.97 15.73 -10.08
C MET A 461 -17.88 15.66 -11.15
N PHE A 462 -18.07 16.39 -12.26
CA PHE A 462 -17.23 16.29 -13.45
C PHE A 462 -15.76 16.68 -13.22
N THR A 463 -15.52 17.61 -12.30
CA THR A 463 -14.18 18.13 -12.00
C THR A 463 -13.31 17.04 -11.36
N VAL A 464 -13.87 16.26 -10.42
CA VAL A 464 -13.20 15.08 -9.84
C VAL A 464 -13.51 13.76 -10.56
N GLY A 465 -14.37 13.78 -11.58
CA GLY A 465 -14.66 12.62 -12.44
C GLY A 465 -15.50 11.52 -11.77
N VAL A 466 -16.43 11.89 -10.89
CA VAL A 466 -17.21 10.96 -10.05
C VAL A 466 -18.72 11.18 -10.25
N GLN A 467 -19.53 10.12 -10.16
CA GLN A 467 -21.00 10.23 -10.09
C GLN A 467 -21.54 9.52 -8.86
N VAL A 468 -22.49 10.14 -8.18
CA VAL A 468 -23.16 9.51 -7.04
C VAL A 468 -24.59 9.19 -7.45
N ILE A 469 -25.04 7.98 -7.12
CA ILE A 469 -26.40 7.55 -7.36
C ILE A 469 -27.11 7.44 -6.02
N ASP A 470 -28.10 8.30 -5.81
CA ASP A 470 -28.94 8.30 -4.62
C ASP A 470 -30.01 7.22 -4.74
N THR A 471 -29.61 5.98 -4.45
CA THR A 471 -30.48 4.79 -4.38
C THR A 471 -31.44 4.81 -3.20
N ALA A 472 -31.29 5.75 -2.26
CA ALA A 472 -32.23 5.97 -1.16
C ALA A 472 -33.33 7.00 -1.51
N SER A 473 -33.17 7.72 -2.62
CA SER A 473 -34.13 8.71 -3.08
C SER A 473 -35.46 8.08 -3.52
N VAL A 474 -36.58 8.77 -3.27
CA VAL A 474 -37.90 8.39 -3.82
C VAL A 474 -37.91 8.30 -5.35
N ASN A 475 -36.91 8.90 -5.99
CA ASN A 475 -36.71 8.95 -7.43
C ASN A 475 -35.94 7.74 -7.99
N CYS A 476 -35.38 6.88 -7.13
CA CYS A 476 -34.72 5.64 -7.51
C CYS A 476 -35.40 4.45 -6.81
N ARG A 477 -36.02 3.55 -7.58
CA ARG A 477 -36.65 2.33 -7.02
C ARG A 477 -35.72 1.12 -7.02
N ALA A 478 -34.54 1.26 -7.60
CA ALA A 478 -33.54 0.21 -7.65
C ALA A 478 -32.71 0.22 -6.37
N THR A 479 -32.40 -0.96 -5.86
CA THR A 479 -31.45 -1.12 -4.75
C THR A 479 -30.03 -0.87 -5.24
N ARG A 480 -29.12 -0.53 -4.32
CA ARG A 480 -27.67 -0.43 -4.62
C ARG A 480 -27.14 -1.66 -5.33
N GLN A 481 -27.55 -2.86 -4.90
CA GLN A 481 -27.09 -4.11 -5.50
C GLN A 481 -27.57 -4.26 -6.95
N GLU A 482 -28.81 -3.88 -7.25
CA GLU A 482 -29.33 -3.89 -8.63
C GLU A 482 -28.60 -2.87 -9.52
N VAL A 483 -28.33 -1.67 -8.99
CA VAL A 483 -27.57 -0.63 -9.70
C VAL A 483 -26.14 -1.08 -9.99
N CYS A 484 -25.41 -1.60 -8.99
CA CYS A 484 -24.04 -2.08 -9.18
C CYS A 484 -23.99 -3.22 -10.20
N GLN A 485 -24.87 -4.23 -10.07
CA GLN A 485 -24.89 -5.37 -11.00
C GLN A 485 -25.16 -4.92 -12.43
N TYR A 486 -26.14 -4.02 -12.62
CA TYR A 486 -26.46 -3.48 -13.95
C TYR A 486 -25.28 -2.75 -14.59
N LEU A 487 -24.56 -1.95 -13.79
CA LEU A 487 -23.41 -1.18 -14.28
C LEU A 487 -22.20 -2.07 -14.54
N GLU A 488 -21.96 -3.11 -13.74
CA GLU A 488 -20.93 -4.12 -13.99
C GLU A 488 -21.21 -4.93 -15.27
N ASP A 489 -22.46 -5.32 -15.49
CA ASP A 489 -22.88 -5.99 -16.73
C ASP A 489 -22.72 -5.06 -17.96
N ALA A 490 -23.03 -3.77 -17.79
CA ALA A 490 -22.84 -2.77 -18.82
C ALA A 490 -21.36 -2.47 -19.09
N ALA A 491 -20.50 -2.54 -18.06
CA ALA A 491 -19.06 -2.31 -18.16
C ALA A 491 -18.41 -3.26 -19.17
N GLU A 492 -18.73 -4.55 -19.08
CA GLU A 492 -18.24 -5.57 -20.00
C GLU A 492 -18.72 -5.32 -21.44
N ALA A 493 -19.99 -4.94 -21.62
CA ALA A 493 -20.60 -4.74 -22.93
C ALA A 493 -20.17 -3.43 -23.63
N LEU A 494 -19.70 -2.44 -22.86
CA LEU A 494 -19.38 -1.10 -23.34
C LEU A 494 -17.89 -0.75 -23.27
N ASP A 495 -17.04 -1.64 -22.74
CA ASP A 495 -15.61 -1.42 -22.52
C ASP A 495 -15.33 -0.16 -21.68
N VAL A 496 -16.04 -0.06 -20.55
CA VAL A 496 -15.89 1.03 -19.57
C VAL A 496 -15.50 0.47 -18.21
N ASP A 497 -14.66 1.19 -17.47
CA ASP A 497 -14.31 0.84 -16.10
C ASP A 497 -15.38 1.38 -15.16
N VAL A 498 -15.93 0.52 -14.29
CA VAL A 498 -16.92 0.88 -13.27
C VAL A 498 -16.39 0.51 -11.88
N ILE A 499 -16.46 1.46 -10.96
CA ILE A 499 -16.23 1.24 -9.52
C ILE A 499 -17.55 1.50 -8.83
N CYS A 500 -18.16 0.46 -8.23
CA CYS A 500 -19.38 0.58 -7.44
C CYS A 500 -19.08 0.26 -5.97
N GLU A 501 -19.30 1.21 -5.07
CA GLU A 501 -19.03 1.04 -3.63
C GLU A 501 -20.10 1.72 -2.76
N PRO A 502 -20.29 1.26 -1.51
CA PRO A 502 -21.19 1.92 -0.58
C PRO A 502 -20.66 3.31 -0.18
N ASN A 503 -21.55 4.17 0.31
CA ASN A 503 -21.16 5.42 0.94
C ASN A 503 -20.61 5.15 2.35
N TYR A 504 -19.30 5.29 2.52
CA TYR A 504 -18.64 5.03 3.80
C TYR A 504 -18.73 6.24 4.73
N VAL A 505 -18.74 5.97 6.03
CA VAL A 505 -18.75 6.99 7.08
C VAL A 505 -17.34 7.56 7.26
N VAL A 506 -17.25 8.88 7.43
CA VAL A 506 -16.05 9.57 7.88
C VAL A 506 -16.37 10.29 9.20
N LYS A 507 -15.39 10.37 10.10
CA LYS A 507 -15.59 10.98 11.43
C LYS A 507 -14.46 11.97 11.73
N LEU A 508 -14.79 13.06 12.41
CA LEU A 508 -13.79 13.87 13.09
C LEU A 508 -13.14 13.02 14.18
N GLU A 509 -11.82 13.10 14.27
CA GLU A 509 -11.08 12.40 15.31
C GLU A 509 -11.34 13.06 16.67
N GLU A 510 -11.47 12.28 17.74
CA GLU A 510 -11.76 12.81 19.07
C GLU A 510 -10.68 13.80 19.53
N THR A 511 -11.11 15.00 19.92
CA THR A 511 -10.27 16.05 20.48
C THR A 511 -11.00 16.69 21.66
N VAL A 512 -10.26 17.05 22.72
CA VAL A 512 -10.85 17.68 23.92
C VAL A 512 -10.41 19.15 24.00
N PRO A 513 -11.31 20.12 23.81
CA PRO A 513 -10.95 21.53 23.89
C PRO A 513 -10.69 21.95 25.35
N ALA A 514 -9.65 22.75 25.56
CA ALA A 514 -9.33 23.35 26.85
C ALA A 514 -9.17 24.88 26.73
N THR A 515 -9.85 25.64 27.59
CA THR A 515 -9.76 27.11 27.59
C THR A 515 -8.33 27.61 27.78
N ILE A 516 -7.95 28.66 27.04
CA ILE A 516 -6.66 29.34 27.17
C ILE A 516 -6.64 30.15 28.49
N SER A 517 -6.34 29.48 29.62
CA SER A 517 -6.30 30.10 30.97
C SER A 517 -4.91 30.04 31.61
N GLY A 518 -4.50 31.14 32.27
CA GLY A 518 -3.24 31.22 33.03
C GLY A 518 -1.97 31.47 32.20
N LEU A 519 -0.97 32.08 32.85
CA LEU A 519 0.36 32.36 32.28
C LEU A 519 1.17 31.05 32.20
N ARG A 520 1.46 30.55 31.00
CA ARG A 520 2.51 29.53 30.79
C ARG A 520 3.34 29.91 29.57
N ALA A 521 4.66 29.97 29.82
CA ALA A 521 5.78 30.31 28.94
C ALA A 521 5.57 31.52 28.02
N SER A 522 6.19 32.65 28.40
CA SER A 522 6.37 33.80 27.52
C SER A 522 7.40 33.46 26.46
N ILE A 523 6.94 33.14 25.25
CA ILE A 523 7.83 33.16 24.09
C ILE A 523 7.72 34.54 23.44
N THR A 524 8.87 35.18 23.28
CA THR A 524 8.99 36.60 22.86
C THR A 524 9.54 36.69 21.43
N GLY A 525 9.53 35.58 20.69
CA GLY A 525 10.34 35.37 19.50
C GLY A 525 9.64 35.66 18.19
N LEU A 526 8.35 35.36 18.04
CA LEU A 526 7.65 35.40 16.73
C LEU A 526 7.69 36.73 16.00
N GLY A 527 7.73 37.86 16.72
CA GLY A 527 7.79 39.19 16.11
C GLY A 527 6.46 39.72 15.59
N VAL A 528 5.35 39.11 15.99
CA VAL A 528 3.99 39.54 15.68
C VAL A 528 3.28 40.13 16.92
N ASN A 529 2.26 40.96 16.73
CA ASN A 529 1.59 41.71 17.79
C ASN A 529 0.34 41.01 18.39
N ASP A 530 -0.02 39.82 17.87
CA ASP A 530 -1.25 39.10 18.23
C ASP A 530 -1.27 38.69 19.72
N LYS A 531 -2.45 38.79 20.34
CA LYS A 531 -2.62 38.75 21.80
C LYS A 531 -2.10 37.45 22.45
N PHE A 532 -2.25 36.33 21.75
CA PHE A 532 -1.86 35.00 22.18
C PHE A 532 -0.62 34.46 21.45
N ALA A 533 0.08 35.27 20.64
CA ALA A 533 1.32 34.89 19.95
C ALA A 533 2.36 34.28 20.91
N SER A 534 2.47 34.84 22.12
CA SER A 534 3.37 34.32 23.16
C SER A 534 3.07 32.89 23.63
N ARG A 535 1.89 32.34 23.30
CA ARG A 535 1.47 30.97 23.61
C ARG A 535 1.64 30.00 22.44
N GLN A 536 1.98 30.50 21.26
CA GLN A 536 2.11 29.73 20.02
C GLN A 536 3.51 29.13 19.84
N TRP A 537 3.89 28.28 20.79
CA TRP A 537 5.16 27.52 20.75
C TRP A 537 5.37 26.75 19.45
N ASN A 538 4.27 26.30 18.86
CA ASN A 538 4.20 25.56 17.62
C ASN A 538 4.76 26.36 16.43
N LEU A 539 4.52 27.68 16.37
CA LEU A 539 5.01 28.51 15.27
C LEU A 539 6.51 28.78 15.37
N GLU A 540 7.02 28.97 16.60
CA GLU A 540 8.46 29.11 16.82
C GLU A 540 9.20 27.81 16.51
N LEU A 541 8.62 26.68 16.93
CA LEU A 541 9.22 25.35 16.71
C LEU A 541 9.45 25.03 15.24
N ILE A 542 8.53 25.43 14.35
CA ILE A 542 8.66 25.20 12.91
C ILE A 542 9.36 26.36 12.19
N GLY A 543 9.88 27.36 12.90
CA GLY A 543 10.64 28.47 12.31
C GLY A 543 9.81 29.49 11.52
N MET A 544 8.59 29.79 11.97
CA MET A 544 7.69 30.69 11.23
C MET A 544 8.20 32.12 11.08
N LYS A 545 8.91 32.65 12.09
CA LYS A 545 9.45 34.01 12.03
C LYS A 545 10.36 34.20 10.82
N GLU A 546 11.29 33.27 10.62
CA GLU A 546 12.21 33.26 9.50
C GLU A 546 11.47 33.03 8.18
N ALA A 547 10.48 32.13 8.17
CA ALA A 547 9.65 31.86 7.00
C ALA A 547 8.87 33.11 6.53
N TRP A 548 8.16 33.79 7.43
CA TRP A 548 7.40 35.02 7.11
C TRP A 548 8.33 36.09 6.55
N LYS A 549 9.45 36.35 7.22
CA LYS A 549 10.44 37.34 6.77
C LYS A 549 10.99 37.03 5.37
N ALA A 550 11.23 35.74 5.08
CA ALA A 550 11.70 35.32 3.76
C ALA A 550 10.63 35.57 2.67
N VAL A 551 9.36 35.28 2.97
CA VAL A 551 8.23 35.46 2.04
C VAL A 551 7.87 36.94 1.83
N GLU A 552 7.87 37.78 2.87
CA GLU A 552 7.54 39.22 2.80
C GLU A 552 8.40 39.99 1.79
N SER A 553 9.62 39.54 1.56
CA SER A 553 10.55 40.16 0.61
C SER A 553 10.28 39.82 -0.86
N ARG A 554 9.21 39.06 -1.16
CA ARG A 554 8.91 38.49 -2.47
C ARG A 554 7.52 38.89 -2.97
N PRO A 555 7.31 38.93 -4.30
CA PRO A 555 5.95 39.01 -4.84
C PRO A 555 5.21 37.72 -4.52
N THR A 556 4.03 37.84 -3.93
CA THR A 556 3.14 36.73 -3.62
C THR A 556 1.83 36.86 -4.39
N ARG A 557 1.18 35.73 -4.66
CA ARG A 557 -0.21 35.67 -5.14
C ARG A 557 -1.15 35.31 -3.99
N GLU A 558 -2.43 35.65 -4.17
CA GLU A 558 -3.49 35.13 -3.31
C GLU A 558 -3.59 33.60 -3.49
N VAL A 559 -3.80 32.91 -2.36
CA VAL A 559 -3.96 31.45 -2.30
C VAL A 559 -5.27 31.15 -1.62
N VAL A 560 -6.08 30.30 -2.24
CA VAL A 560 -7.36 29.85 -1.68
C VAL A 560 -7.18 28.45 -1.09
N VAL A 561 -7.53 28.28 0.18
CA VAL A 561 -7.44 27.00 0.88
C VAL A 561 -8.82 26.51 1.27
N ALA A 562 -9.19 25.30 0.83
CA ALA A 562 -10.43 24.66 1.25
C ALA A 562 -10.23 23.94 2.59
N VAL A 563 -11.01 24.33 3.61
CA VAL A 563 -11.08 23.61 4.89
C VAL A 563 -12.30 22.70 4.84
N VAL A 564 -12.07 21.40 4.63
CA VAL A 564 -13.12 20.38 4.55
C VAL A 564 -13.31 19.79 5.94
N ASP A 565 -14.27 20.34 6.69
CA ASP A 565 -14.40 20.10 8.13
C ASP A 565 -15.84 20.37 8.64
N SER A 566 -16.03 20.73 9.91
CA SER A 566 -17.34 21.04 10.54
C SER A 566 -17.90 22.42 10.18
N GLY A 567 -17.25 23.13 9.25
CA GLY A 567 -17.48 24.54 8.95
C GLY A 567 -16.44 25.44 9.61
N VAL A 568 -16.55 26.75 9.37
CA VAL A 568 -15.67 27.78 9.95
C VAL A 568 -16.55 28.92 10.42
N ASP A 569 -16.33 29.41 11.64
CA ASP A 569 -16.94 30.66 12.09
C ASP A 569 -16.35 31.82 11.27
N TYR A 570 -17.00 32.10 10.13
CA TYR A 570 -16.55 33.11 9.18
C TYR A 570 -16.72 34.54 9.69
N ARG A 571 -17.32 34.73 10.88
CA ARG A 571 -17.49 36.03 11.54
C ARG A 571 -16.49 36.26 12.65
N HIS A 572 -15.73 35.22 13.02
CA HIS A 572 -14.72 35.29 14.07
C HIS A 572 -13.76 36.45 13.83
N GLU A 573 -13.51 37.26 14.87
CA GLU A 573 -12.76 38.52 14.78
C GLU A 573 -11.35 38.36 14.19
N ASP A 574 -10.79 37.17 14.33
CA ASP A 574 -9.44 36.79 13.86
C ASP A 574 -9.40 36.08 12.50
N LEU A 575 -10.56 35.75 11.92
CA LEU A 575 -10.65 34.99 10.65
C LEU A 575 -11.32 35.79 9.53
N ASN A 576 -12.29 36.66 9.87
CA ASN A 576 -13.22 37.28 8.92
C ASN A 576 -12.55 37.93 7.69
N GLU A 577 -11.40 38.60 7.83
CA GLU A 577 -10.66 39.23 6.73
C GLU A 577 -9.99 38.22 5.79
N ASN A 578 -9.73 37.01 6.28
CA ASN A 578 -9.12 35.90 5.54
C ASN A 578 -10.15 34.89 5.03
N ILE A 579 -11.45 35.10 5.22
CA ILE A 579 -12.46 34.19 4.65
C ILE A 579 -12.60 34.42 3.14
N PHE A 580 -12.73 33.33 2.40
CA PHE A 580 -13.07 33.33 0.98
C PHE A 580 -14.46 33.94 0.75
N ALA A 581 -14.65 34.64 -0.35
CA ALA A 581 -15.97 35.06 -0.79
C ALA A 581 -16.04 34.95 -2.31
N ASP A 582 -17.05 34.27 -2.84
CA ASP A 582 -17.30 34.25 -4.27
C ASP A 582 -18.09 35.51 -4.73
N GLU A 583 -18.51 35.52 -6.00
CA GLU A 583 -19.25 36.65 -6.59
C GLU A 583 -20.63 36.87 -5.94
N GLU A 584 -21.18 35.87 -5.25
CA GLU A 584 -22.45 35.91 -4.54
C GLU A 584 -22.28 36.18 -3.04
N CYS A 585 -21.05 36.49 -2.61
CA CYS A 585 -20.64 36.65 -1.21
C CYS A 585 -20.82 35.38 -0.37
N SER A 586 -20.80 34.19 -0.99
CA SER A 586 -20.77 32.93 -0.28
C SER A 586 -19.35 32.63 0.21
N HIS A 587 -19.26 32.15 1.45
CA HIS A 587 -17.99 31.82 2.11
C HIS A 587 -17.52 30.37 1.90
N GLY A 588 -18.30 29.61 1.14
CA GLY A 588 -18.11 28.18 0.90
C GLY A 588 -19.46 27.48 0.81
N TYR A 589 -19.56 26.25 1.27
CA TYR A 589 -20.82 25.50 1.18
C TYR A 589 -20.99 24.51 2.32
N ASN A 590 -22.22 24.32 2.77
CA ASN A 590 -22.61 23.32 3.75
C ASN A 590 -23.23 22.12 3.04
N PHE A 591 -22.41 21.09 2.81
CA PHE A 591 -22.83 19.86 2.17
C PHE A 591 -23.66 18.96 3.10
N TYR A 592 -23.53 19.14 4.41
CA TYR A 592 -24.28 18.36 5.40
C TYR A 592 -25.76 18.74 5.42
N ASP A 593 -26.07 20.04 5.45
CA ASP A 593 -27.45 20.57 5.43
C ASP A 593 -27.91 21.07 4.05
N ASP A 594 -27.06 20.92 3.02
CA ASP A 594 -27.30 21.29 1.61
C ASP A 594 -27.73 22.75 1.41
N ASN A 595 -26.91 23.69 1.89
CA ASN A 595 -27.14 25.14 1.77
C ASN A 595 -25.83 25.95 1.87
N ASP A 596 -25.92 27.28 1.74
CA ASP A 596 -24.74 28.18 1.73
C ASP A 596 -24.26 28.58 3.14
N ASP A 597 -24.89 28.13 4.23
CA ASP A 597 -24.46 28.45 5.60
C ASP A 597 -23.38 27.47 6.07
N ALA A 598 -22.15 27.71 5.63
CA ALA A 598 -20.97 26.95 6.00
C ALA A 598 -20.36 27.34 7.37
N ASN A 599 -21.19 27.89 8.28
CA ASN A 599 -20.76 28.24 9.63
C ASN A 599 -20.44 26.98 10.44
N ASP A 600 -19.47 27.09 11.34
CA ASP A 600 -19.09 25.99 12.22
C ASP A 600 -20.14 25.71 13.30
N VAL A 601 -20.42 24.43 13.51
CA VAL A 601 -21.39 23.93 14.51
C VAL A 601 -20.74 23.04 15.58
N ASN A 602 -19.45 22.75 15.44
CA ASN A 602 -18.71 21.86 16.33
C ASN A 602 -17.51 22.57 16.98
N GLY A 603 -16.87 23.47 16.24
CA GLY A 603 -15.71 24.26 16.65
C GLY A 603 -14.37 23.69 16.18
N HIS A 604 -14.34 22.44 15.72
CA HIS A 604 -13.14 21.80 15.19
C HIS A 604 -12.62 22.50 13.93
N GLY A 605 -13.49 22.76 12.94
CA GLY A 605 -13.10 23.41 11.69
C GLY A 605 -12.62 24.85 11.89
N THR A 606 -13.25 25.61 12.79
CA THR A 606 -12.79 26.96 13.19
C THR A 606 -11.40 26.90 13.82
N HIS A 607 -11.12 25.89 14.65
CA HIS A 607 -9.79 25.70 15.24
C HIS A 607 -8.74 25.40 14.18
N CYS A 608 -9.01 24.48 13.25
CA CYS A 608 -8.14 24.19 12.12
C CYS A 608 -7.91 25.42 11.23
N ALA A 609 -8.96 26.21 10.96
CA ALA A 609 -8.86 27.43 10.16
C ALA A 609 -7.95 28.49 10.80
N GLY A 610 -8.02 28.69 12.12
CA GLY A 610 -7.14 29.63 12.82
C GLY A 610 -5.67 29.27 12.80
N ILE A 611 -5.34 27.98 12.94
CA ILE A 611 -3.94 27.50 12.83
C ILE A 611 -3.40 27.88 11.46
N LEU A 612 -4.21 27.66 10.44
CA LEU A 612 -3.84 27.85 9.05
C LEU A 612 -3.72 29.33 8.67
N GLY A 613 -4.72 30.13 9.02
CA GLY A 613 -4.89 31.47 8.46
C GLY A 613 -5.68 32.45 9.32
N ALA A 614 -5.56 32.38 10.65
CA ALA A 614 -5.85 33.56 11.46
C ALA A 614 -5.04 34.76 10.98
N GLU A 615 -5.63 35.95 11.09
CA GLU A 615 -4.95 37.17 10.69
C GLU A 615 -3.66 37.36 11.49
N ILE A 616 -2.64 37.92 10.85
CA ILE A 616 -1.32 38.11 11.44
C ILE A 616 -1.14 39.61 11.65
N ASP A 617 -0.70 40.01 12.84
CA ASP A 617 -0.43 41.38 13.26
C ASP A 617 -1.67 42.28 13.42
N ASN A 618 -2.84 41.72 13.77
CA ASN A 618 -4.07 42.49 13.98
C ASN A 618 -4.30 42.92 15.45
N GLY A 619 -3.46 42.46 16.37
CA GLY A 619 -3.51 42.77 17.81
C GLY A 619 -4.55 41.98 18.60
N VAL A 620 -5.19 41.00 17.96
CA VAL A 620 -6.23 40.13 18.51
C VAL A 620 -5.67 38.70 18.58
N GLY A 621 -6.40 37.79 19.23
CA GLY A 621 -6.23 36.34 19.06
C GLY A 621 -4.83 35.74 18.85
N VAL A 622 -4.72 34.89 17.83
CA VAL A 622 -3.56 34.08 17.47
C VAL A 622 -3.08 34.46 16.07
N ALA A 623 -1.79 34.26 15.77
CA ALA A 623 -1.30 34.41 14.40
C ALA A 623 -1.53 33.11 13.60
N GLY A 624 -2.10 33.21 12.39
CA GLY A 624 -2.13 32.09 11.44
C GLY A 624 -0.77 31.84 10.80
N ILE A 625 -0.61 30.72 10.10
CA ILE A 625 0.65 30.39 9.41
C ILE A 625 0.80 31.15 8.09
N ALA A 626 -0.30 31.35 7.36
CA ALA A 626 -0.28 31.97 6.05
C ALA A 626 -1.41 33.00 5.89
N ARG A 627 -1.14 34.05 5.11
CA ARG A 627 -2.18 34.98 4.63
C ARG A 627 -2.86 34.35 3.41
N VAL A 628 -4.08 33.84 3.60
CA VAL A 628 -4.83 33.07 2.59
C VAL A 628 -6.30 33.50 2.54
N LYS A 629 -7.05 32.97 1.56
CA LYS A 629 -8.51 32.95 1.57
C LYS A 629 -9.01 31.56 1.95
N ILE A 630 -9.69 31.45 3.09
CA ILE A 630 -10.22 30.21 3.65
C ILE A 630 -11.62 29.96 3.10
N MET A 631 -11.78 28.91 2.30
CA MET A 631 -13.06 28.42 1.82
C MET A 631 -13.61 27.38 2.79
N SER A 632 -14.74 27.71 3.43
CA SER A 632 -15.37 26.85 4.44
C SER A 632 -16.23 25.77 3.78
N LEU A 633 -15.82 24.51 3.84
CA LEU A 633 -16.57 23.38 3.27
C LEU A 633 -17.03 22.46 4.39
N ARG A 634 -18.28 22.65 4.81
CA ARG A 634 -18.86 21.88 5.92
C ARG A 634 -19.38 20.54 5.44
N VAL A 635 -18.79 19.45 5.93
CA VAL A 635 -19.19 18.06 5.64
C VAL A 635 -19.60 17.28 6.88
N PHE A 636 -19.47 17.88 8.07
CA PHE A 636 -19.83 17.26 9.35
C PHE A 636 -20.99 17.99 10.04
N GLY A 637 -21.81 17.21 10.74
CA GLY A 637 -22.81 17.70 11.69
C GLY A 637 -22.18 18.09 13.04
N PRO A 638 -23.00 18.54 14.01
CA PRO A 638 -22.54 18.87 15.36
C PRO A 638 -21.85 17.70 16.09
N ASP A 639 -22.20 16.46 15.74
CA ASP A 639 -21.63 15.22 16.29
C ASP A 639 -20.29 14.82 15.64
N GLY A 640 -19.82 15.56 14.64
CA GLY A 640 -18.57 15.27 13.93
C GLY A 640 -18.64 14.07 12.99
N VAL A 641 -19.85 13.63 12.62
CA VAL A 641 -20.04 12.49 11.69
C VAL A 641 -20.47 13.01 10.32
N GLY A 642 -19.88 12.43 9.28
CA GLY A 642 -20.12 12.73 7.87
C GLY A 642 -19.94 11.49 7.01
N ASP A 643 -19.94 11.67 5.69
CA ASP A 643 -19.77 10.57 4.75
C ASP A 643 -18.85 10.92 3.57
N VAL A 644 -18.36 9.90 2.87
CA VAL A 644 -17.44 10.05 1.74
C VAL A 644 -18.07 10.83 0.59
N ARG A 645 -19.37 10.70 0.35
CA ARG A 645 -20.07 11.51 -0.67
C ARG A 645 -19.96 13.00 -0.35
N LEU A 646 -20.15 13.43 0.91
CA LEU A 646 -20.01 14.83 1.30
C LEU A 646 -18.56 15.32 1.09
N ALA A 647 -17.57 14.51 1.45
CA ALA A 647 -16.16 14.81 1.19
C ALA A 647 -15.84 14.94 -0.31
N LEU A 648 -16.42 14.09 -1.16
CA LEU A 648 -16.30 14.16 -2.62
C LEU A 648 -16.93 15.46 -3.18
N ARG A 649 -18.14 15.81 -2.73
CA ARG A 649 -18.81 17.07 -3.12
C ARG A 649 -17.95 18.27 -2.74
N ALA A 650 -17.40 18.27 -1.53
CA ALA A 650 -16.50 19.32 -1.06
C ALA A 650 -15.23 19.43 -1.90
N LEU A 651 -14.54 18.32 -2.18
CA LEU A 651 -13.34 18.35 -3.03
C LEU A 651 -13.65 18.85 -4.45
N ASN A 652 -14.79 18.44 -5.03
CA ASN A 652 -15.24 18.93 -6.33
C ASN A 652 -15.50 20.44 -6.31
N TYR A 653 -16.23 20.93 -5.31
CA TYR A 653 -16.53 22.35 -5.13
C TYR A 653 -15.25 23.18 -4.92
N ALA A 654 -14.30 22.67 -4.13
CA ALA A 654 -13.01 23.31 -3.91
C ALA A 654 -12.28 23.56 -5.24
N LEU A 655 -12.21 22.55 -6.10
CA LEU A 655 -11.57 22.67 -7.42
C LEU A 655 -12.32 23.64 -8.34
N GLU A 656 -13.65 23.57 -8.38
CA GLU A 656 -14.49 24.43 -9.22
C GLU A 656 -14.40 25.90 -8.82
N ASN A 657 -14.23 26.16 -7.53
CA ASN A 657 -14.09 27.50 -6.97
C ASN A 657 -12.63 27.94 -6.81
N GLY A 658 -11.68 27.21 -7.40
CA GLY A 658 -10.30 27.63 -7.54
C GLY A 658 -9.44 27.51 -6.28
N ALA A 659 -9.81 26.65 -5.34
CA ALA A 659 -8.92 26.30 -4.23
C ALA A 659 -7.61 25.67 -4.74
N ASP A 660 -6.48 26.16 -4.24
CA ASP A 660 -5.15 25.68 -4.58
C ASP A 660 -4.78 24.39 -3.83
N LEU A 661 -5.34 24.21 -2.64
CA LEU A 661 -5.11 23.06 -1.77
C LEU A 661 -6.25 22.89 -0.77
N SER A 662 -6.35 21.72 -0.16
CA SER A 662 -7.37 21.38 0.83
C SER A 662 -6.80 20.72 2.08
N SER A 663 -7.41 21.05 3.22
CA SER A 663 -7.09 20.48 4.54
C SER A 663 -8.20 19.53 4.96
N HIS A 664 -7.84 18.29 5.30
CA HIS A 664 -8.75 17.21 5.68
C HIS A 664 -8.37 16.62 7.04
N SER A 665 -9.06 17.08 8.09
CA SER A 665 -8.76 16.72 9.48
C SER A 665 -9.73 15.67 10.05
N TYR A 666 -9.94 14.60 9.29
CA TYR A 666 -10.88 13.52 9.60
C TYR A 666 -10.38 12.17 9.08
N GLY A 667 -10.99 11.09 9.55
CA GLY A 667 -10.58 9.72 9.23
C GLY A 667 -11.75 8.77 8.96
N SER A 668 -11.43 7.63 8.36
CA SER A 668 -12.28 6.45 8.21
C SER A 668 -11.42 5.19 8.15
N SER A 669 -11.94 4.07 8.65
CA SER A 669 -11.33 2.75 8.46
C SER A 669 -11.61 2.17 7.06
N ASP A 670 -12.62 2.70 6.36
CA ASP A 670 -13.08 2.15 5.09
C ASP A 670 -12.38 2.82 3.89
N ALA A 671 -11.91 1.99 2.96
CA ALA A 671 -11.23 2.43 1.75
C ALA A 671 -12.24 2.73 0.62
N SER A 672 -12.47 4.01 0.32
CA SER A 672 -13.18 4.43 -0.89
C SER A 672 -12.24 4.55 -2.08
N SER A 673 -12.40 3.66 -3.06
CA SER A 673 -11.66 3.76 -4.33
C SER A 673 -12.07 4.99 -5.13
N THR A 674 -13.33 5.41 -5.02
CA THR A 674 -13.83 6.62 -5.69
C THR A 674 -13.24 7.88 -5.10
N PHE A 675 -13.10 7.96 -3.77
CA PHE A 675 -12.45 9.10 -3.11
C PHE A 675 -10.97 9.17 -3.44
N ARG A 676 -10.27 8.03 -3.44
CA ARG A 676 -8.88 7.95 -3.92
C ARG A 676 -8.73 8.43 -5.36
N PHE A 677 -9.63 8.02 -6.26
CA PHE A 677 -9.64 8.49 -7.65
C PHE A 677 -9.83 10.00 -7.75
N ALA A 678 -10.75 10.56 -6.97
CA ALA A 678 -11.00 12.01 -6.92
C ALA A 678 -9.75 12.77 -6.42
N ILE A 679 -9.07 12.28 -5.38
CA ILE A 679 -7.82 12.86 -4.88
C ILE A 679 -6.73 12.82 -5.95
N ALA A 680 -6.55 11.70 -6.65
CA ALA A 680 -5.60 11.61 -7.76
C ALA A 680 -5.89 12.63 -8.87
N ARG A 681 -7.17 12.87 -9.17
CA ARG A 681 -7.60 13.85 -10.17
C ARG A 681 -7.44 15.30 -9.70
N ALA A 682 -7.58 15.56 -8.41
CA ALA A 682 -7.23 16.84 -7.80
C ALA A 682 -5.73 17.11 -7.94
N ALA A 683 -4.88 16.13 -7.61
CA ALA A 683 -3.43 16.23 -7.74
C ALA A 683 -2.98 16.53 -9.19
N GLN A 684 -3.58 15.86 -10.19
CA GLN A 684 -3.32 16.15 -11.61
C GLN A 684 -3.69 17.58 -12.03
N GLN A 685 -4.62 18.21 -11.32
CA GLN A 685 -4.99 19.62 -11.52
C GLN A 685 -4.11 20.58 -10.71
N GLY A 686 -3.07 20.07 -10.06
CA GLY A 686 -2.14 20.82 -9.22
C GLY A 686 -2.75 21.22 -7.87
N HIS A 687 -3.82 20.55 -7.44
CA HIS A 687 -4.43 20.75 -6.13
C HIS A 687 -3.86 19.75 -5.12
N LEU A 688 -3.27 20.25 -4.04
CA LEU A 688 -2.65 19.40 -3.01
C LEU A 688 -3.66 19.07 -1.92
N VAL A 689 -3.89 17.77 -1.69
CA VAL A 689 -4.70 17.27 -0.58
C VAL A 689 -3.80 16.96 0.62
N VAL A 690 -4.11 17.50 1.80
CA VAL A 690 -3.37 17.27 3.05
C VAL A 690 -4.32 16.66 4.07
N ALA A 691 -3.97 15.48 4.60
CA ALA A 691 -4.84 14.68 5.46
C ALA A 691 -4.20 14.25 6.79
N ALA A 692 -5.01 14.20 7.85
CA ALA A 692 -4.59 13.74 9.18
C ALA A 692 -4.36 12.21 9.24
N ALA A 693 -3.36 11.78 10.01
CA ALA A 693 -3.06 10.36 10.22
C ALA A 693 -4.00 9.64 11.22
N GLY A 694 -4.68 10.38 12.09
CA GLY A 694 -5.51 9.86 13.19
C GLY A 694 -4.82 9.87 14.56
N ASN A 695 -5.61 9.66 15.63
CA ASN A 695 -5.26 10.00 17.01
C ASN A 695 -5.22 8.82 18.00
N GLU A 696 -5.10 7.58 17.51
CA GLU A 696 -5.18 6.37 18.35
C GLU A 696 -3.81 5.81 18.75
N GLY A 697 -2.72 6.47 18.37
CA GLY A 697 -1.35 6.04 18.67
C GLY A 697 -0.98 4.69 18.04
N ARG A 698 -1.64 4.31 16.95
CA ARG A 698 -1.52 2.98 16.32
C ARG A 698 -0.74 3.01 15.00
N ASP A 699 -0.25 1.83 14.62
CA ASP A 699 0.42 1.62 13.34
C ASP A 699 -0.61 1.47 12.21
N ILE A 700 -0.78 2.53 11.42
CA ILE A 700 -1.74 2.54 10.31
C ILE A 700 -1.20 1.83 9.06
N SER A 701 -0.04 1.18 9.12
CA SER A 701 0.38 0.18 8.12
C SER A 701 -0.35 -1.15 8.23
N VAL A 702 -0.90 -1.43 9.41
CA VAL A 702 -1.76 -2.58 9.68
C VAL A 702 -3.22 -2.15 9.63
N ASP A 703 -3.58 -1.19 10.48
CA ASP A 703 -4.96 -0.72 10.59
C ASP A 703 -5.12 0.62 9.85
N LYS A 704 -5.45 0.56 8.56
CA LYS A 704 -5.44 1.74 7.68
C LYS A 704 -6.42 2.83 8.15
N VAL A 705 -6.04 4.10 7.93
CA VAL A 705 -6.89 5.30 8.12
C VAL A 705 -6.92 6.10 6.83
N TYR A 706 -8.11 6.32 6.30
CA TYR A 706 -8.36 7.05 5.05
C TYR A 706 -8.92 8.45 5.33
N PRO A 707 -8.52 9.49 4.58
CA PRO A 707 -7.75 9.40 3.34
C PRO A 707 -6.23 9.30 3.49
N CYS A 708 -5.64 9.46 4.69
CA CYS A 708 -4.18 9.44 4.87
C CYS A 708 -3.47 8.25 4.19
N ALA A 709 -3.99 7.03 4.34
CA ALA A 709 -3.41 5.83 3.75
C ALA A 709 -3.43 5.79 2.21
N PHE A 710 -4.23 6.65 1.56
CA PHE A 710 -4.16 6.80 0.10
C PHE A 710 -2.84 7.40 -0.38
N THR A 711 -2.02 8.03 0.48
CA THR A 711 -0.69 8.55 0.12
C THR A 711 0.26 7.46 -0.43
N GLU A 712 -0.01 6.18 -0.14
CA GLU A 712 0.72 5.05 -0.76
C GLU A 712 0.43 4.90 -2.26
N GLN A 713 -0.66 5.49 -2.76
CA GLN A 713 -1.27 5.20 -4.05
C GLN A 713 -1.48 6.45 -4.91
N VAL A 714 -1.63 7.63 -4.29
CA VAL A 714 -1.90 8.91 -4.98
C VAL A 714 -1.07 10.03 -4.36
N ASP A 715 -0.78 11.06 -5.16
CA ASP A 715 -0.05 12.24 -4.66
C ASP A 715 -0.93 13.06 -3.71
N MET A 716 -0.61 12.96 -2.43
CA MET A 716 -1.19 13.76 -1.34
C MET A 716 -0.16 13.83 -0.20
N LEU A 717 -0.54 14.42 0.93
CA LEU A 717 0.27 14.38 2.16
C LEU A 717 -0.54 13.77 3.30
N CYS A 718 0.02 12.76 3.95
CA CYS A 718 -0.44 12.29 5.26
C CYS A 718 0.39 12.90 6.38
N VAL A 719 -0.28 13.45 7.40
CA VAL A 719 0.32 14.25 8.47
C VAL A 719 0.14 13.60 9.84
N ALA A 720 1.26 13.28 10.48
CA ALA A 720 1.33 12.88 11.89
C ALA A 720 1.46 14.08 12.84
N SER A 721 1.19 13.84 14.12
CA SER A 721 1.28 14.81 15.21
C SER A 721 2.59 14.66 15.97
N SER A 722 3.26 15.79 16.21
CA SER A 722 4.45 15.91 17.04
C SER A 722 4.14 16.74 18.29
N GLY A 723 4.86 16.41 19.38
CA GLY A 723 4.64 17.02 20.70
C GLY A 723 5.33 18.37 20.89
N LYS A 724 5.25 18.88 22.12
CA LYS A 724 5.76 20.20 22.55
C LYS A 724 7.27 20.32 22.67
N THR A 725 7.93 19.19 22.78
CA THR A 725 9.33 19.10 23.13
C THR A 725 10.20 19.03 21.87
N PHE A 726 11.42 19.57 21.96
CA PHE A 726 12.44 19.43 20.92
C PHE A 726 13.05 18.03 20.91
N ASP A 727 12.52 17.07 21.66
CA ASP A 727 13.04 15.71 21.86
C ASP A 727 12.77 14.77 20.67
N GLU A 728 12.59 15.35 19.47
CA GLU A 728 12.58 14.67 18.19
C GLU A 728 11.65 13.44 18.12
N GLN A 729 10.43 13.53 18.69
CA GLN A 729 9.47 12.42 18.70
C GLN A 729 8.05 12.82 18.27
N LEU A 730 7.33 11.82 17.75
CA LEU A 730 5.88 11.89 17.55
C LEU A 730 5.15 11.97 18.89
N ALA A 731 4.02 12.68 18.90
CA ALA A 731 3.11 12.70 20.03
C ALA A 731 2.56 11.28 20.27
N SER A 732 2.34 10.91 21.54
CA SER A 732 1.94 9.54 21.91
C SER A 732 0.63 9.06 21.28
N HIS A 733 -0.29 10.00 21.00
CA HIS A 733 -1.57 9.74 20.36
C HIS A 733 -1.47 9.73 18.82
N SER A 734 -0.36 10.19 18.21
CA SER A 734 -0.29 10.22 16.76
C SER A 734 -0.28 8.81 16.20
N ASN A 735 -1.18 8.53 15.26
CA ASN A 735 -1.00 7.40 14.37
C ASN A 735 0.27 7.56 13.55
N TYR A 736 0.81 6.42 13.13
CA TYR A 736 2.10 6.36 12.45
C TYR A 736 2.14 5.21 11.44
N ALA A 737 2.91 5.38 10.37
CA ALA A 737 3.23 4.31 9.43
C ALA A 737 4.41 4.73 8.55
N PRO A 738 5.08 3.80 7.85
CA PRO A 738 6.19 4.12 6.94
C PRO A 738 5.81 5.03 5.77
N PHE A 739 4.52 5.09 5.42
CA PHE A 739 4.00 5.94 4.36
C PHE A 739 3.51 7.31 4.86
N VAL A 740 3.50 7.55 6.18
CA VAL A 740 3.17 8.89 6.68
C VAL A 740 4.28 9.84 6.24
N ASP A 741 3.90 10.89 5.52
CA ASP A 741 4.86 11.73 4.81
C ASP A 741 5.62 12.68 5.75
N ILE A 742 4.93 13.28 6.71
CA ILE A 742 5.48 14.37 7.53
C ILE A 742 4.78 14.45 8.89
N ALA A 743 5.47 14.97 9.91
CA ALA A 743 4.88 15.32 11.20
C ALA A 743 4.79 16.83 11.39
N ALA A 744 3.84 17.32 12.17
CA ALA A 744 3.74 18.74 12.52
C ALA A 744 3.25 18.93 13.97
N PRO A 745 3.37 20.12 14.57
CA PRO A 745 2.88 20.36 15.93
C PRO A 745 1.39 20.05 16.06
N GLY A 746 1.02 19.16 17.00
CA GLY A 746 -0.37 18.77 17.21
C GLY A 746 -0.77 18.60 18.67
N GLU A 747 0.05 19.00 19.64
CA GLU A 747 -0.23 18.80 21.07
C GLU A 747 -0.49 20.13 21.81
N GLU A 748 -1.70 20.30 22.34
CA GLU A 748 -2.21 21.52 22.97
C GLU A 748 -1.84 22.78 22.15
N ILE A 749 -2.38 22.84 20.93
CA ILE A 749 -2.22 23.94 19.98
C ILE A 749 -3.29 25.00 20.25
N PRO A 750 -2.92 26.26 20.54
CA PRO A 750 -3.88 27.35 20.68
C PRO A 750 -4.38 27.81 19.30
N SER A 751 -5.70 27.96 19.16
CA SER A 751 -6.32 28.51 17.95
C SER A 751 -7.69 29.13 18.25
N THR A 752 -8.29 29.73 17.23
CA THR A 752 -9.66 30.27 17.20
C THR A 752 -10.70 29.18 17.50
N TYR A 753 -11.84 29.59 18.03
CA TYR A 753 -12.98 28.73 18.34
C TYR A 753 -14.26 29.57 18.21
N PRO A 754 -15.41 28.98 17.85
CA PRO A 754 -16.60 29.78 17.54
C PRO A 754 -17.00 30.77 18.64
N ASN A 755 -17.56 31.91 18.23
CA ASN A 755 -17.98 33.03 19.09
C ASN A 755 -16.81 33.85 19.68
N ASP A 756 -15.81 34.16 18.87
CA ASP A 756 -14.61 34.93 19.26
C ASP A 756 -13.87 34.31 20.47
N GLU A 757 -13.91 32.98 20.58
CA GLU A 757 -13.23 32.22 21.61
C GLU A 757 -11.90 31.65 21.13
N TYR A 758 -11.05 31.25 22.06
CA TYR A 758 -9.76 30.64 21.74
C TYR A 758 -9.47 29.50 22.72
N VAL A 759 -9.13 28.33 22.17
CA VAL A 759 -8.93 27.10 22.94
C VAL A 759 -7.66 26.37 22.52
N TYR A 760 -7.16 25.52 23.41
CA TYR A 760 -6.17 24.50 23.08
C TYR A 760 -6.88 23.23 22.59
N MET A 761 -6.39 22.65 21.51
CA MET A 761 -6.79 21.31 21.05
C MET A 761 -5.55 20.47 20.72
N THR A 762 -5.72 19.15 20.76
CA THR A 762 -4.66 18.17 20.55
C THR A 762 -5.12 17.15 19.51
N GLY A 763 -4.30 16.87 18.51
CA GLY A 763 -4.53 15.84 17.50
C GLY A 763 -3.74 16.08 16.22
N THR A 764 -3.69 15.05 15.38
CA THR A 764 -3.27 15.15 13.97
C THR A 764 -4.10 16.17 13.20
N SER A 765 -5.36 16.39 13.59
CA SER A 765 -6.22 17.48 13.10
C SER A 765 -5.62 18.88 13.27
N MET A 766 -4.79 19.10 14.29
CA MET A 766 -4.09 20.37 14.49
C MET A 766 -2.76 20.37 13.73
N ALA A 767 -2.11 19.22 13.54
CA ALA A 767 -0.90 19.11 12.74
C ALA A 767 -1.15 19.33 11.24
N THR A 768 -2.25 18.81 10.70
CA THR A 768 -2.65 18.96 9.29
C THR A 768 -2.68 20.43 8.83
N PRO A 769 -3.40 21.36 9.48
CA PRO A 769 -3.42 22.77 9.09
C PRO A 769 -2.05 23.47 9.27
N HIS A 770 -1.13 22.93 10.09
CA HIS A 770 0.24 23.44 10.07
C HIS A 770 0.94 23.19 8.74
N VAL A 771 0.85 21.94 8.26
CA VAL A 771 1.43 21.56 6.97
C VAL A 771 0.73 22.28 5.83
N THR A 772 -0.62 22.35 5.86
CA THR A 772 -1.41 23.06 4.85
C THR A 772 -1.09 24.56 4.83
N GLY A 773 -0.90 25.21 5.98
CA GLY A 773 -0.50 26.62 6.05
C GLY A 773 0.87 26.87 5.42
N VAL A 774 1.88 26.04 5.72
CA VAL A 774 3.21 26.20 5.10
C VAL A 774 3.13 25.89 3.61
N ALA A 775 2.36 24.87 3.19
CA ALA A 775 2.08 24.60 1.78
C ALA A 775 1.47 25.83 1.08
N ALA A 776 0.54 26.52 1.72
CA ALA A 776 -0.08 27.74 1.19
C ALA A 776 0.95 28.88 1.02
N LEU A 777 1.90 29.05 1.94
CA LEU A 777 3.01 30.00 1.75
C LEU A 777 3.84 29.67 0.49
N LEU A 778 4.09 28.38 0.24
CA LEU A 778 4.83 27.95 -0.94
C LEU A 778 4.02 28.15 -2.23
N TYR A 779 2.72 27.89 -2.21
CA TYR A 779 1.82 28.24 -3.33
C TYR A 779 1.80 29.74 -3.61
N ALA A 780 1.83 30.58 -2.57
CA ALA A 780 1.84 32.03 -2.69
C ALA A 780 3.12 32.53 -3.41
N LEU A 781 4.23 31.80 -3.28
CA LEU A 781 5.47 32.04 -4.03
C LEU A 781 5.40 31.54 -5.50
N GLY A 782 4.29 30.95 -5.92
CA GLY A 782 4.04 30.52 -7.30
C GLY A 782 4.50 29.09 -7.62
N LEU A 783 4.71 28.23 -6.62
CA LEU A 783 5.09 26.83 -6.86
C LEU A 783 3.91 25.98 -7.35
N SER A 784 4.24 24.91 -8.07
CA SER A 784 3.31 23.81 -8.41
C SER A 784 3.01 22.95 -7.18
N GLY A 785 1.88 22.24 -7.16
CA GLY A 785 1.58 21.32 -6.06
C GLY A 785 2.66 20.26 -5.81
N ASP A 786 3.26 19.72 -6.88
CA ASP A 786 4.36 18.77 -6.80
C ASP A 786 5.63 19.40 -6.20
N ASP A 787 5.93 20.65 -6.58
CA ASP A 787 7.06 21.41 -6.05
C ASP A 787 6.85 21.81 -4.60
N VAL A 788 5.62 22.13 -4.20
CA VAL A 788 5.22 22.38 -2.81
C VAL A 788 5.43 21.11 -1.99
N ARG A 789 4.84 19.98 -2.42
CA ARG A 789 4.96 18.68 -1.73
C ARG A 789 6.43 18.29 -1.54
N SER A 790 7.22 18.31 -2.61
CA SER A 790 8.63 17.92 -2.55
C SER A 790 9.50 18.91 -1.74
N SER A 791 9.14 20.20 -1.67
CA SER A 791 9.84 21.16 -0.80
C SER A 791 9.58 20.87 0.68
N LEU A 792 8.35 20.54 1.04
CA LEU A 792 8.00 20.17 2.42
C LEU A 792 8.79 18.93 2.86
N LEU A 793 8.77 17.85 2.08
CA LEU A 793 9.44 16.58 2.45
C LEU A 793 10.96 16.69 2.50
N ALA A 794 11.58 17.52 1.66
CA ALA A 794 13.03 17.76 1.71
C ALA A 794 13.47 18.66 2.87
N SER A 795 12.52 19.30 3.54
CA SER A 795 12.79 20.35 4.53
C SER A 795 12.54 19.93 5.97
N VAL A 796 12.19 18.67 6.23
CA VAL A 796 11.80 18.21 7.58
C VAL A 796 12.97 18.11 8.55
N ASP A 797 12.77 18.57 9.78
CA ASP A 797 13.68 18.29 10.90
C ASP A 797 13.52 16.83 11.30
N VAL A 798 14.56 16.03 11.05
CA VAL A 798 14.53 14.58 11.24
C VAL A 798 14.12 14.26 12.67
N LEU A 799 13.13 13.37 12.82
CA LEU A 799 12.70 12.87 14.12
C LEU A 799 13.35 11.52 14.38
N SER A 800 13.80 11.30 15.62
CA SER A 800 14.26 10.00 16.10
C SER A 800 13.12 8.99 15.97
N ASN A 801 13.39 7.91 15.25
CA ASN A 801 12.33 6.99 14.85
C ASN A 801 11.80 6.21 16.08
N ARG A 802 10.48 5.99 16.13
CA ARG A 802 9.92 4.80 16.81
C ARG A 802 9.92 3.57 15.89
N PHE A 803 10.50 3.70 14.69
CA PHE A 803 10.31 2.80 13.55
C PHE A 803 11.48 1.86 13.24
N GLY A 804 12.61 1.94 13.97
CA GLY A 804 13.81 1.11 13.71
C GLY A 804 14.34 1.18 12.26
N ARG A 805 14.08 2.28 11.53
CA ARG A 805 14.48 2.52 10.13
C ARG A 805 15.16 3.87 9.97
N ASP A 806 16.28 3.91 9.23
CA ASP A 806 16.85 5.15 8.71
C ASP A 806 15.92 5.69 7.62
N ILE A 807 15.08 6.67 7.97
CA ILE A 807 14.27 7.43 7.01
C ILE A 807 14.86 8.85 6.98
N ASN A 808 15.79 9.10 6.06
CA ASN A 808 16.45 10.41 5.91
C ASN A 808 15.50 11.55 5.48
N TYR A 809 14.19 11.30 5.36
CA TYR A 809 13.18 12.21 4.82
C TYR A 809 11.89 12.27 5.64
N PHE A 810 11.77 11.54 6.74
CA PHE A 810 10.64 11.67 7.66
C PHE A 810 11.06 12.57 8.82
N GLY A 811 10.20 13.53 9.16
CA GLY A 811 10.50 14.44 10.25
C GLY A 811 9.40 15.45 10.48
N ARG A 812 9.67 16.35 11.42
CA ARG A 812 8.78 17.47 11.74
C ARG A 812 8.94 18.57 10.70
N LEU A 813 7.82 19.18 10.33
CA LEU A 813 7.75 20.37 9.49
C LEU A 813 8.71 21.47 9.98
N ASN A 814 9.52 22.00 9.06
CA ASN A 814 10.34 23.19 9.27
C ASN A 814 10.02 24.19 8.15
N ALA A 815 9.20 25.18 8.49
CA ALA A 815 8.70 26.19 7.55
C ALA A 815 9.82 27.06 6.98
N ALA A 816 10.81 27.44 7.81
CA ALA A 816 11.94 28.25 7.36
C ALA A 816 12.71 27.55 6.24
N ARG A 817 13.09 26.29 6.46
CA ARG A 817 13.80 25.49 5.46
C ARG A 817 12.91 25.14 4.26
N ALA A 818 11.62 24.94 4.45
CA ALA A 818 10.67 24.71 3.35
C ALA A 818 10.64 25.90 2.39
N VAL A 819 10.59 27.12 2.93
CA VAL A 819 10.65 28.36 2.14
C VAL A 819 12.01 28.51 1.45
N GLU A 820 13.12 28.24 2.14
CA GLU A 820 14.46 28.28 1.53
C GLU A 820 14.59 27.33 0.34
N VAL A 821 14.11 26.08 0.49
CA VAL A 821 14.09 25.10 -0.60
C VAL A 821 13.19 25.57 -1.74
N ALA A 822 12.00 26.09 -1.43
CA ALA A 822 11.04 26.58 -2.42
C ALA A 822 11.61 27.71 -3.28
N LEU A 823 12.40 28.61 -2.68
CA LEU A 823 13.04 29.73 -3.40
C LEU A 823 14.09 29.29 -4.43
N THR A 824 14.50 28.01 -4.42
CA THR A 824 15.40 27.43 -5.43
C THR A 824 14.66 26.82 -6.62
N LYS A 825 13.33 26.70 -6.55
CA LYS A 825 12.50 26.01 -7.54
C LYS A 825 11.91 26.96 -8.59
N PRO A 826 11.58 26.46 -9.79
CA PRO A 826 10.88 27.25 -10.79
C PRO A 826 9.48 27.65 -10.31
N THR A 827 9.03 28.83 -10.74
CA THR A 827 7.67 29.33 -10.47
C THR A 827 6.79 29.16 -11.70
N ILE A 828 5.50 28.88 -11.49
CA ILE A 828 4.50 28.84 -12.55
C ILE A 828 3.97 30.26 -12.78
N ALA A 829 3.75 30.63 -14.04
CA ALA A 829 3.01 31.84 -14.37
C ALA A 829 1.58 31.79 -13.78
N PRO A 830 1.01 32.91 -13.31
CA PRO A 830 -0.33 32.93 -12.72
C PRO A 830 -1.37 32.35 -13.68
N ARG A 831 -2.20 31.42 -13.20
CA ARG A 831 -3.31 30.84 -13.97
C ARG A 831 -4.30 31.95 -14.34
N SER A 832 -4.49 32.21 -15.64
CA SER A 832 -5.66 32.97 -16.10
C SER A 832 -6.89 32.07 -16.00
N VAL A 833 -7.71 32.28 -14.96
CA VAL A 833 -9.02 31.64 -14.83
C VAL A 833 -9.93 32.20 -15.92
N VAL A 834 -10.15 31.44 -16.99
CA VAL A 834 -11.17 31.76 -18.00
C VAL A 834 -12.49 31.18 -17.51
N ARG A 835 -13.31 32.02 -16.84
CA ARG A 835 -14.71 31.68 -16.55
C ARG A 835 -15.49 31.70 -17.87
N LEU A 836 -15.76 30.53 -18.44
CA LEU A 836 -16.72 30.39 -19.53
C LEU A 836 -18.13 30.43 -18.94
N ALA A 837 -18.74 31.61 -18.91
CA ALA A 837 -20.17 31.75 -18.61
C ALA A 837 -20.98 31.11 -19.75
N VAL A 838 -21.42 29.87 -19.57
CA VAL A 838 -22.42 29.26 -20.44
C VAL A 838 -23.78 29.84 -20.06
N THR A 839 -24.17 30.91 -20.75
CA THR A 839 -25.56 31.38 -20.72
C THR A 839 -26.37 30.44 -21.60
N THR A 840 -27.25 29.64 -21.00
CA THR A 840 -28.27 28.91 -21.76
C THR A 840 -29.27 29.94 -22.27
N ALA A 841 -29.25 30.19 -23.57
CA ALA A 841 -30.31 30.94 -24.22
C ALA A 841 -31.61 30.11 -24.18
N SER A 842 -32.67 30.75 -23.70
CA SER A 842 -34.05 30.26 -23.56
C SER A 842 -34.64 29.63 -24.82
#